data_AF-A0A3L7P253-F1
#
_entry.id   AF-A0A3L7P253-F1
#
_cell.length_a   1.000
_cell.length_b   1.000
_cell.length_c   1.000
_cell.angle_alpha   90.00
_cell.angle_beta   90.00
_cell.angle_gamma   90.00
#
_symmetry.space_group_name_H-M   'P 1'
#
loop_
_entity.id
_entity.type
_entity.pdbx_description
1 polymer ?
#
loop_
_entity_poly.entity_id
_entity_poly.type
_entity_poly.pdbx_seq_one_letter_code
_entity_poly.pdbx_strand_id
1 'polypeptide(L)'
;MSSPTAAQIVAQVRQIRAKYPQERIFGLRSARAYSGPSRVECGKDALEEGKEAVEVVQCDSPLAIRLALRQELAENTLRVLITSLDETDLGDDIRLRLPKRQLFDMDAWEVVLQLFRAREVDPELRRLGWMADKLLASQPLKGYQAAMAGYLGLETVWPQLLGECWGLREARADLPSLLHWSLHPEVPLRLRQTEPVLMAAAIDWLTGTAGNPARAVVELMGRPVQINAMAMGLVLGVLSHPEATGRLEGALTRLEERYFAGKLPTSAILHKWAAAATEAMTTLQQGDARQSRQVQERADALLLELKAGLFVHLSDATPWGLQCRLERLGAALTDRLQQARWKEMPTLEPLVRQAREHRLFGEDPRRGDRLDMALRLMRWLADCQTRPLPAWQSLAEGAAWHQREGGRLDWARRVLRAGDPVKELAEAGTLLAEAVARRQAELSRQFAVLLVDRTAANSVGPDLLGVEQVLDQVVAPLVQKGPVLLVVIDGMSAAVCQELLADLTRLDWEAVCPQGRAGMAPCLAVIPSATEFSRTSLLTGQLQQGNAATEQEGFRTHAGLVAASQGCKLPVLFHKAGLQGLGGIADAVRAAIEERAQRVVGVVLNAVDDHLLKGEQLNIHWERGQIRGLEILLSLARASGRTVVLCSDHGHILENQTEERAAVGGERWRVATGAPLADELEIRGARVLAEGGRLIAPTNDKVRFGGKKNGYHGGLTPQEMVAPVVVLHRRDGELEGWVPVPTDMPAWWDDPLGGEQRGLASGQARGPATAQGDLFMAPVPVAGPAAVPVWVKHLLKTEMYQQQLQLMQRNPPAADLVTRVLTALDEKGGKMTQVALARAISFAETRMGGLVANLQRLLNVDGYMVFDRDHESNTIELKRELLLRQFGLEQERQP
;
A
#
# COMPACT_ATOMS: atom_id res chain seq x y z
N MET A 1 -8.74 11.26 57.06
CA MET A 1 -7.76 10.26 57.50
C MET A 1 -8.48 8.97 57.78
N SER A 2 -8.02 7.85 57.24
CA SER A 2 -8.53 6.52 57.54
C SER A 2 -8.11 6.10 58.97
N SER A 3 -8.75 5.06 59.53
CA SER A 3 -8.26 4.45 60.78
C SER A 3 -6.90 3.81 60.51
N PRO A 4 -5.93 3.89 61.44
CA PRO A 4 -4.62 3.31 61.23
C PRO A 4 -4.73 1.80 60.98
N THR A 5 -3.96 1.30 60.02
CA THR A 5 -3.91 -0.14 59.70
C THR A 5 -2.78 -0.82 60.46
N ALA A 6 -2.91 -2.14 60.68
CA ALA A 6 -1.86 -2.94 61.33
C ALA A 6 -0.49 -2.80 60.62
N ALA A 7 -0.50 -2.72 59.29
CA ALA A 7 0.71 -2.53 58.48
C ALA A 7 1.36 -1.15 58.73
N GLN A 8 0.57 -0.07 58.76
CA GLN A 8 1.05 1.28 59.09
C GLN A 8 1.68 1.34 60.48
N ILE A 9 1.05 0.70 61.47
CA ILE A 9 1.53 0.69 62.85
C ILE A 9 2.86 -0.06 62.96
N VAL A 10 2.95 -1.25 62.37
CA VAL A 10 4.19 -2.05 62.37
C VAL A 10 5.33 -1.31 61.66
N ALA A 11 5.05 -0.67 60.52
CA ALA A 11 6.04 0.12 59.80
C ALA A 11 6.57 1.31 60.64
N GLN A 12 5.67 2.09 61.23
CA GLN A 12 6.02 3.24 62.07
C GLN A 12 6.84 2.83 63.30
N VAL A 13 6.46 1.74 63.95
CA VAL A 13 7.13 1.24 65.16
C VAL A 13 8.53 0.73 64.83
N ARG A 14 8.72 0.04 63.69
CA ARG A 14 10.05 -0.37 63.22
C ARG A 14 10.96 0.84 62.98
N GLN A 15 10.43 1.92 62.41
CA GLN A 15 11.19 3.16 62.19
C GLN A 15 11.61 3.82 63.52
N ILE A 16 10.69 3.93 64.47
CA ILE A 16 11.00 4.54 65.78
C ILE A 16 12.02 3.67 66.51
N ARG A 17 11.84 2.34 66.50
CA ARG A 17 12.76 1.40 67.14
C ARG A 17 14.16 1.38 66.52
N ALA A 18 14.29 1.58 65.20
CA ALA A 18 15.60 1.71 64.57
C ALA A 18 16.43 2.88 65.18
N LYS A 19 15.75 3.93 65.67
CA LYS A 19 16.37 5.05 66.38
C LYS A 19 16.49 4.82 67.89
N TYR A 20 15.60 4.00 68.48
CA TYR A 20 15.54 3.70 69.91
C TYR A 20 15.46 2.17 70.14
N PRO A 21 16.55 1.43 69.93
CA PRO A 21 16.52 -0.04 69.89
C PRO A 21 16.24 -0.70 71.25
N GLN A 22 16.47 0.03 72.35
CA GLN A 22 16.26 -0.44 73.73
C GLN A 22 14.80 -0.27 74.20
N GLU A 23 14.00 0.51 73.48
CA GLU A 23 12.62 0.79 73.85
C GLU A 23 11.68 -0.32 73.35
N ARG A 24 10.73 -0.71 74.21
CA ARG A 24 9.76 -1.79 73.91
C ARG A 24 8.31 -1.32 73.90
N ILE A 25 8.06 -0.07 74.27
CA ILE A 25 6.73 0.54 74.32
C ILE A 25 6.76 1.81 73.47
N PHE A 26 5.77 2.00 72.61
CA PHE A 26 5.69 3.13 71.68
C PHE A 26 4.32 3.78 71.77
N GLY A 27 4.28 5.11 71.79
CA GLY A 27 3.03 5.88 71.76
C GLY A 27 2.83 6.49 70.38
N LEU A 28 1.72 6.15 69.73
CA LEU A 28 1.32 6.71 68.43
C LEU A 28 0.08 7.57 68.61
N ARG A 29 0.12 8.78 68.06
CA ARG A 29 -1.04 9.66 67.99
C ARG A 29 -1.78 9.41 66.68
N SER A 30 -3.08 9.14 66.80
CA SER A 30 -3.99 9.00 65.67
C SER A 30 -5.33 9.64 65.98
N ALA A 31 -5.82 10.49 65.07
CA ALA A 31 -7.14 11.11 65.19
C ALA A 31 -8.30 10.11 65.04
N ARG A 32 -8.03 8.88 64.57
CA ARG A 32 -9.03 7.81 64.46
C ARG A 32 -8.60 6.57 65.25
N ALA A 33 -9.59 5.92 65.85
CA ALA A 33 -9.38 4.69 66.62
C ALA A 33 -8.90 3.55 65.72
N TYR A 34 -7.96 2.76 66.24
CA TYR A 34 -7.54 1.49 65.66
C TYR A 34 -8.59 0.41 65.91
N SER A 35 -8.97 -0.31 64.86
CA SER A 35 -9.95 -1.41 64.92
C SER A 35 -9.40 -2.73 64.37
N GLY A 36 -8.07 -2.83 64.20
CA GLY A 36 -7.41 -4.04 63.71
C GLY A 36 -7.09 -5.06 64.82
N PRO A 37 -6.37 -6.14 64.50
CA PRO A 37 -5.99 -7.15 65.47
C PRO A 37 -5.12 -6.57 66.59
N SER A 38 -5.36 -6.98 67.83
CA SER A 38 -4.62 -6.55 69.03
C SER A 38 -3.19 -7.09 69.08
N ARG A 39 -2.86 -8.12 68.27
CA ARG A 39 -1.52 -8.67 68.14
C ARG A 39 -1.19 -8.92 66.67
N VAL A 40 -0.02 -8.46 66.25
CA VAL A 40 0.48 -8.55 64.87
C VAL A 40 1.85 -9.22 64.89
N GLU A 41 2.03 -10.34 64.18
CA GLU A 41 3.32 -11.01 64.06
C GLU A 41 4.22 -10.32 63.01
N CYS A 42 5.48 -10.06 63.35
CA CYS A 42 6.46 -9.49 62.44
C CYS A 42 7.39 -10.57 61.86
N GLY A 43 7.04 -11.13 60.71
CA GLY A 43 7.92 -12.06 59.97
C GLY A 43 7.31 -12.42 58.60
N LYS A 44 8.16 -12.63 57.57
CA LYS A 44 7.69 -12.97 56.22
C LYS A 44 7.36 -14.45 56.02
N ASP A 45 7.81 -15.33 56.91
CA ASP A 45 7.52 -16.77 56.85
C ASP A 45 7.24 -17.35 58.25
N ALA A 46 6.36 -18.33 58.32
CA ALA A 46 5.77 -18.79 59.58
C ALA A 46 6.74 -19.57 60.52
N LEU A 47 7.96 -19.87 60.07
CA LEU A 47 8.78 -20.98 60.59
C LEU A 47 10.18 -20.60 61.12
N GLU A 48 10.53 -19.33 61.31
CA GLU A 48 11.79 -18.95 62.00
C GLU A 48 11.56 -18.65 63.50
N GLU A 49 12.35 -19.29 64.37
CA GLU A 49 12.37 -19.02 65.81
C GLU A 49 12.98 -17.63 66.09
N GLY A 50 12.29 -16.81 66.88
CA GLY A 50 12.67 -15.43 67.18
C GLY A 50 11.71 -14.36 66.67
N LYS A 51 10.51 -14.73 66.19
CA LYS A 51 9.48 -13.77 65.77
C LYS A 51 9.12 -12.78 66.87
N GLU A 52 9.27 -11.50 66.55
CA GLU A 52 8.83 -10.42 67.39
C GLU A 52 7.34 -10.14 67.14
N ALA A 53 6.55 -9.99 68.20
CA ALA A 53 5.15 -9.64 68.10
C ALA A 53 4.93 -8.16 68.43
N VAL A 54 3.99 -7.51 67.75
CA VAL A 54 3.55 -6.15 68.05
C VAL A 54 2.15 -6.24 68.65
N GLU A 55 2.03 -5.92 69.93
CA GLU A 55 0.76 -5.77 70.63
C GLU A 55 0.26 -4.34 70.46
N VAL A 56 -0.90 -4.16 69.84
CA VAL A 56 -1.51 -2.86 69.57
C VAL A 56 -2.69 -2.66 70.50
N VAL A 57 -2.65 -1.59 71.29
CA VAL A 57 -3.68 -1.26 72.28
C VAL A 57 -4.23 0.14 71.97
N GLN A 58 -5.52 0.22 71.64
CA GLN A 58 -6.23 1.49 71.55
C GLN A 58 -6.48 2.05 72.96
N CYS A 59 -6.13 3.30 73.21
CA CYS A 59 -6.21 3.95 74.50
C CYS A 59 -6.82 5.35 74.38
N ASP A 60 -8.13 5.47 74.64
CA ASP A 60 -8.88 6.72 74.46
C ASP A 60 -8.89 7.63 75.71
N SER A 61 -8.11 7.29 76.75
CA SER A 61 -7.97 8.11 77.96
C SER A 61 -6.60 7.93 78.62
N PRO A 62 -6.12 8.89 79.44
CA PRO A 62 -4.87 8.71 80.20
C PRO A 62 -4.92 7.49 81.14
N LEU A 63 -6.10 7.13 81.64
CA LEU A 63 -6.29 5.95 82.47
C LEU A 63 -6.10 4.65 81.66
N ALA A 64 -6.64 4.59 80.44
CA ALA A 64 -6.45 3.44 79.56
C ALA A 64 -4.97 3.23 79.21
N ILE A 65 -4.23 4.33 78.99
CA ILE A 65 -2.78 4.29 78.78
C ILE A 65 -2.05 3.72 80.00
N ARG A 66 -2.38 4.16 81.22
CA ARG A 66 -1.77 3.63 82.46
C ARG A 66 -2.07 2.15 82.68
N LEU A 67 -3.27 1.70 82.34
CA LEU A 67 -3.64 0.29 82.41
C LEU A 67 -2.82 -0.54 81.42
N ALA A 68 -2.70 -0.09 80.17
CA ALA A 68 -1.88 -0.74 79.16
C ALA A 68 -0.39 -0.75 79.53
N LEU A 69 0.13 0.30 80.16
CA LEU A 69 1.52 0.37 80.64
C LEU A 69 1.81 -0.52 81.86
N ARG A 70 0.78 -0.95 82.60
CA ARG A 70 0.91 -1.83 83.77
C ARG A 70 0.91 -3.31 83.44
N GLN A 71 0.39 -3.70 82.29
CA GLN A 71 0.36 -5.10 81.87
C GLN A 71 1.78 -5.58 81.57
N GLU A 72 2.12 -6.81 81.95
CA GLU A 72 3.42 -7.40 81.62
C GLU A 72 3.58 -7.56 80.10
N LEU A 73 4.81 -7.39 79.62
CA LEU A 73 5.14 -7.47 78.19
C LEU A 73 6.10 -8.65 77.97
N ALA A 74 5.62 -9.70 77.31
CA ALA A 74 6.41 -10.90 77.01
C ALA A 74 7.73 -10.55 76.30
N GLU A 75 8.82 -11.27 76.60
CA GLU A 75 10.21 -10.89 76.25
C GLU A 75 10.44 -10.49 74.78
N ASN A 76 9.72 -11.10 73.84
CA ASN A 76 9.86 -10.85 72.40
C ASN A 76 8.64 -10.09 71.79
N THR A 77 8.01 -9.23 72.59
CA THR A 77 6.85 -8.42 72.18
C THR A 77 7.13 -6.93 72.39
N LEU A 78 6.69 -6.11 71.43
CA LEU A 78 6.63 -4.64 71.50
C LEU A 78 5.18 -4.22 71.76
N ARG A 79 4.95 -3.20 72.58
CA ARG A 79 3.61 -2.63 72.80
C ARG A 79 3.46 -1.28 72.13
N VAL A 80 2.34 -1.07 71.46
CA VAL A 80 2.02 0.16 70.76
C VAL A 80 0.71 0.70 71.29
N LEU A 81 0.77 1.88 71.88
CA LEU A 81 -0.39 2.58 72.44
C LEU A 81 -0.88 3.58 71.40
N ILE A 82 -2.12 3.43 70.94
CA ILE A 82 -2.73 4.34 69.97
C ILE A 82 -3.73 5.22 70.70
N THR A 83 -3.57 6.54 70.59
CA THR A 83 -4.43 7.50 71.27
C THR A 83 -4.76 8.70 70.39
N SER A 84 -5.93 9.30 70.60
CA SER A 84 -6.32 10.58 69.99
C SER A 84 -5.89 11.79 70.83
N LEU A 85 -5.42 11.55 72.06
CA LEU A 85 -5.03 12.59 73.01
C LEU A 85 -3.81 13.37 72.54
N ASP A 86 -3.76 14.65 72.90
CA ASP A 86 -2.55 15.46 72.78
C ASP A 86 -1.58 15.12 73.90
N GLU A 87 -0.29 15.39 73.68
CA GLU A 87 0.72 15.18 74.72
C GLU A 87 0.39 15.94 75.99
N THR A 88 -0.16 17.16 75.87
CA THR A 88 -0.61 18.01 76.98
C THR A 88 -1.60 17.31 77.90
N ASP A 89 -2.37 16.36 77.38
CA ASP A 89 -3.37 15.59 78.14
C ASP A 89 -2.75 14.38 78.87
N LEU A 90 -1.49 14.05 78.56
CA LEU A 90 -0.73 12.98 79.20
C LEU A 90 0.07 13.50 80.39
N GLY A 91 -0.07 12.83 81.53
CA GLY A 91 0.77 13.09 82.71
C GLY A 91 2.22 12.66 82.50
N ASP A 92 3.14 13.27 83.26
CA ASP A 92 4.58 12.97 83.18
C ASP A 92 4.90 11.50 83.44
N ASP A 93 4.08 10.82 84.25
CA ASP A 93 4.19 9.39 84.55
C ASP A 93 4.03 8.50 83.30
N ILE A 94 3.22 8.93 82.34
CA ILE A 94 3.02 8.28 81.05
C ILE A 94 4.15 8.68 80.10
N ARG A 95 4.43 9.98 79.97
CA ARG A 95 5.43 10.48 79.02
C ARG A 95 6.82 9.91 79.32
N LEU A 96 7.23 9.79 80.58
CA LEU A 96 8.52 9.20 80.97
C LEU A 96 8.72 7.76 80.50
N ARG A 97 7.66 7.03 80.18
CA ARG A 97 7.68 5.64 79.72
C ARG A 97 7.55 5.49 78.21
N LEU A 98 7.50 6.61 77.49
CA LEU A 98 7.48 6.66 76.03
C LEU A 98 8.86 7.12 75.50
N PRO A 99 9.30 6.62 74.34
CA PRO A 99 10.54 7.05 73.71
C PRO A 99 10.54 8.55 73.48
N LYS A 100 11.60 9.24 73.93
CA LYS A 100 11.76 10.69 73.83
C LYS A 100 10.63 11.49 74.53
N ARG A 101 9.85 10.85 75.40
CA ARG A 101 8.76 11.46 76.18
C ARG A 101 7.63 12.10 75.37
N GLN A 102 7.41 11.59 74.16
CA GLN A 102 6.48 12.18 73.18
C GLN A 102 5.62 11.09 72.54
N LEU A 103 4.48 11.48 71.97
CA LEU A 103 3.72 10.67 71.03
C LEU A 103 4.27 10.90 69.61
N PHE A 104 4.27 9.86 68.78
CA PHE A 104 4.64 10.00 67.37
C PHE A 104 3.38 10.10 66.52
N ASP A 105 3.26 11.16 65.73
CA ASP A 105 2.17 11.31 64.77
C ASP A 105 2.26 10.25 63.68
N MET A 106 1.11 9.68 63.30
CA MET A 106 1.01 8.79 62.16
C MET A 106 0.83 9.61 60.86
N ASP A 107 1.92 10.14 60.29
CA ASP A 107 1.89 10.72 58.94
C ASP A 107 2.07 9.61 57.89
N ALA A 108 0.98 9.25 57.21
CA ALA A 108 1.00 8.24 56.15
C ALA A 108 2.03 8.56 55.04
N TRP A 109 2.32 9.85 54.80
CA TRP A 109 3.33 10.25 53.81
C TRP A 109 4.76 9.95 54.25
N GLU A 110 5.06 9.94 55.55
CA GLU A 110 6.40 9.57 56.04
C GLU A 110 6.71 8.08 55.74
N VAL A 111 5.70 7.22 55.86
CA VAL A 111 5.82 5.79 55.51
C VAL A 111 5.97 5.62 54.00
N VAL A 112 5.17 6.34 53.20
CA VAL A 112 5.27 6.31 51.73
C VAL A 112 6.65 6.80 51.26
N LEU A 113 7.19 7.88 51.83
CA LEU A 113 8.53 8.38 51.52
C LEU A 113 9.60 7.29 51.70
N GLN A 114 9.51 6.46 52.74
CA GLN A 114 10.43 5.34 52.93
C GLN A 114 10.26 4.24 51.89
N LEU A 115 9.02 3.88 51.56
CA LEU A 115 8.75 2.85 50.55
C LEU A 115 9.32 3.24 49.18
N PHE A 116 9.27 4.52 48.83
CA PHE A 116 9.86 5.09 47.63
C PHE A 116 11.31 5.55 47.81
N ARG A 117 11.92 5.38 48.99
CA ARG A 117 13.28 5.87 49.32
C ARG A 117 13.48 7.37 49.01
N ALA A 118 12.42 8.16 49.16
CA ALA A 118 12.37 9.60 48.97
C ALA A 118 12.59 10.34 50.30
N ARG A 119 13.03 11.60 50.21
CA ARG A 119 13.23 12.52 51.33
C ARG A 119 12.14 13.59 51.39
N GLU A 120 11.64 14.00 50.23
CA GLU A 120 10.63 15.05 50.08
C GLU A 120 9.47 14.58 49.21
N VAL A 121 8.27 15.08 49.51
CA VAL A 121 7.04 14.83 48.75
C VAL A 121 6.47 16.14 48.26
N ASP A 122 5.91 16.13 47.06
CA ASP A 122 5.22 17.28 46.49
C ASP A 122 4.13 17.85 47.43
N PRO A 123 4.10 19.18 47.67
CA PRO A 123 3.06 19.81 48.49
C PRO A 123 1.63 19.51 48.02
N GLU A 124 1.41 19.33 46.71
CA GLU A 124 0.10 18.96 46.16
C GLU A 124 -0.28 17.53 46.53
N LEU A 125 0.67 16.58 46.43
CA LEU A 125 0.48 15.21 46.92
C LEU A 125 0.19 15.19 48.41
N ARG A 126 0.89 16.03 49.21
CA ARG A 126 0.68 16.09 50.65
C ARG A 126 -0.75 16.49 51.04
N ARG A 127 -1.42 17.30 50.21
CA ARG A 127 -2.85 17.65 50.37
C ARG A 127 -3.78 16.46 50.07
N LEU A 128 -3.35 15.53 49.23
CA LEU A 128 -4.09 14.31 48.87
C LEU A 128 -3.79 13.16 49.86
N GLY A 129 -4.12 13.35 51.13
CA GLY A 129 -3.84 12.34 52.19
C GLY A 129 -4.45 10.95 51.94
N TRP A 130 -5.56 10.87 51.18
CA TRP A 130 -6.16 9.59 50.77
C TRP A 130 -5.25 8.79 49.82
N MET A 131 -4.38 9.46 49.07
CA MET A 131 -3.49 8.82 48.10
C MET A 131 -2.36 8.05 48.81
N ALA A 132 -1.85 8.60 49.91
CA ALA A 132 -0.88 7.90 50.77
C ALA A 132 -1.47 6.60 51.32
N ASP A 133 -2.70 6.65 51.84
CA ASP A 133 -3.41 5.46 52.34
C ASP A 133 -3.58 4.39 51.23
N LYS A 134 -3.87 4.81 49.99
CA LYS A 134 -4.01 3.88 48.87
C LYS A 134 -2.69 3.23 48.47
N LEU A 135 -1.60 4.00 48.36
CA LEU A 135 -0.27 3.43 48.06
C LEU A 135 0.18 2.43 49.12
N LEU A 136 -0.14 2.68 50.39
CA LEU A 136 0.17 1.74 51.47
C LEU A 136 -0.66 0.46 51.37
N ALA A 137 -1.93 0.56 50.97
CA ALA A 137 -2.80 -0.59 50.76
C ALA A 137 -2.49 -1.39 49.48
N SER A 138 -1.96 -0.74 48.44
CA SER A 138 -1.66 -1.33 47.13
C SER A 138 -0.17 -1.54 46.88
N GLN A 139 0.62 -1.83 47.92
CA GLN A 139 2.06 -2.04 47.79
C GLN A 139 2.36 -3.27 46.88
N PRO A 140 3.15 -3.11 45.80
CA PRO A 140 3.54 -4.22 44.94
C PRO A 140 4.40 -5.24 45.69
N LEU A 141 4.32 -6.53 45.31
CA LEU A 141 5.14 -7.61 45.92
C LEU A 141 6.65 -7.34 45.85
N LYS A 142 7.11 -6.65 44.81
CA LYS A 142 8.52 -6.26 44.62
C LYS A 142 8.90 -4.94 45.33
N GLY A 143 7.93 -4.26 45.95
CA GLY A 143 8.07 -2.90 46.48
C GLY A 143 8.09 -1.83 45.37
N TYR A 144 8.06 -0.57 45.78
CA TYR A 144 8.15 0.57 44.85
C TYR A 144 9.59 0.81 44.40
N GLN A 145 9.74 1.37 43.20
CA GLN A 145 11.02 1.86 42.72
C GLN A 145 11.44 3.12 43.50
N ALA A 146 12.74 3.33 43.64
CA ALA A 146 13.28 4.50 44.32
C ALA A 146 12.96 5.78 43.55
N ALA A 147 12.51 6.81 44.25
CA ALA A 147 12.23 8.12 43.67
C ALA A 147 13.52 8.78 43.16
N MET A 148 13.46 9.35 41.96
CA MET A 148 14.58 10.06 41.34
C MET A 148 14.96 11.28 42.21
N ALA A 149 16.26 11.43 42.49
CA ALA A 149 16.82 12.49 43.34
C ALA A 149 16.21 12.57 44.76
N GLY A 150 15.47 11.55 45.21
CA GLY A 150 14.81 11.56 46.51
C GLY A 150 13.57 12.47 46.60
N TYR A 151 13.00 12.91 45.48
CA TYR A 151 11.78 13.72 45.45
C TYR A 151 10.60 12.91 44.88
N LEU A 152 9.50 12.83 45.63
CA LEU A 152 8.30 12.11 45.23
C LEU A 152 7.27 13.08 44.62
N GLY A 153 7.20 13.10 43.29
CA GLY A 153 6.31 13.95 42.51
C GLY A 153 5.07 13.23 41.95
N LEU A 154 4.09 14.00 41.50
CA LEU A 154 2.85 13.51 40.88
C LEU A 154 3.11 12.52 39.73
N GLU A 155 4.07 12.84 38.87
CA GLU A 155 4.50 12.03 37.71
C GLU A 155 5.11 10.66 38.10
N THR A 156 5.57 10.51 39.35
CA THR A 156 6.08 9.23 39.87
C THR A 156 4.96 8.43 40.53
N VAL A 157 4.06 9.12 41.25
CA VAL A 157 3.04 8.45 42.07
C VAL A 157 1.85 7.98 41.25
N TRP A 158 1.34 8.80 40.32
CA TRP A 158 0.16 8.46 39.53
C TRP A 158 0.31 7.20 38.69
N PRO A 159 1.41 6.99 37.94
CA PRO A 159 1.57 5.77 37.14
C PRO A 159 1.61 4.49 37.98
N GLN A 160 2.18 4.57 39.18
CA GLN A 160 2.20 3.44 40.12
C GLN A 160 0.79 3.14 40.63
N LEU A 161 0.06 4.18 41.04
CA LEU A 161 -1.29 4.02 41.54
C LEU A 161 -2.26 3.51 40.45
N LEU A 162 -2.22 4.08 39.25
CA LEU A 162 -3.05 3.65 38.11
C LEU A 162 -2.61 2.28 37.57
N GLY A 163 -1.31 1.96 37.63
CA GLY A 163 -0.79 0.64 37.28
C GLY A 163 -1.37 -0.46 38.17
N GLU A 164 -1.45 -0.22 39.47
CA GLU A 164 -1.99 -1.19 40.44
C GLU A 164 -3.52 -1.21 40.45
N CYS A 165 -4.19 -0.05 40.51
CA CYS A 165 -5.65 0.00 40.59
C CYS A 165 -6.31 -0.33 39.25
N TRP A 166 -5.77 0.17 38.14
CA TRP A 166 -6.43 0.16 36.83
C TRP A 166 -5.68 -0.68 35.79
N GLY A 167 -4.42 -1.06 36.05
CA GLY A 167 -3.57 -1.74 35.07
C GLY A 167 -2.96 -0.79 34.02
N LEU A 168 -3.10 0.52 34.18
CA LEU A 168 -2.54 1.53 33.29
C LEU A 168 -1.10 1.82 33.70
N ARG A 169 -0.14 1.16 33.04
CA ARG A 169 1.27 1.16 33.47
C ARG A 169 2.12 2.28 32.86
N GLU A 170 1.55 3.05 31.94
CA GLU A 170 2.29 4.12 31.26
C GLU A 170 2.43 5.34 32.15
N ALA A 171 3.66 5.88 32.18
CA ALA A 171 3.99 7.02 33.04
C ALA A 171 3.27 8.30 32.63
N ARG A 172 3.09 8.49 31.32
CA ARG A 172 2.34 9.60 30.72
C ARG A 172 1.45 9.04 29.63
N ALA A 173 0.32 8.47 30.03
CA ALA A 173 -0.68 8.01 29.09
C ALA A 173 -1.22 9.22 28.32
N ASP A 174 -1.02 9.20 27.00
CA ASP A 174 -1.73 10.06 26.06
C ASP A 174 -3.09 9.42 25.69
N LEU A 175 -3.89 10.12 24.87
CA LEU A 175 -5.22 9.62 24.52
C LEU A 175 -5.18 8.34 23.67
N PRO A 176 -4.32 8.19 22.64
CA PRO A 176 -4.16 6.92 21.93
C PRO A 176 -3.81 5.74 22.84
N SER A 177 -2.90 5.93 23.79
CA SER A 177 -2.48 4.86 24.68
C SER A 177 -3.54 4.53 25.74
N LEU A 178 -4.31 5.52 26.19
CA LEU A 178 -5.51 5.29 26.99
C LEU A 178 -6.55 4.44 26.23
N LEU A 179 -6.74 4.68 24.93
CA LEU A 179 -7.62 3.88 24.10
C LEU A 179 -7.10 2.45 23.91
N HIS A 180 -5.78 2.26 23.78
CA HIS A 180 -5.18 0.93 23.75
C HIS A 180 -5.40 0.19 25.08
N TRP A 181 -5.16 0.87 26.21
CA TRP A 181 -5.44 0.32 27.54
C TRP A 181 -6.91 -0.07 27.71
N SER A 182 -7.84 0.69 27.12
CA SER A 182 -9.29 0.39 27.19
C SER A 182 -9.68 -0.96 26.58
N LEU A 183 -8.80 -1.56 25.76
CA LEU A 183 -9.02 -2.87 25.15
C LEU A 183 -8.82 -4.04 26.13
N HIS A 184 -8.21 -3.80 27.29
CA HIS A 184 -8.01 -4.86 28.27
C HIS A 184 -9.32 -5.29 28.92
N PRO A 185 -9.63 -6.61 28.96
CA PRO A 185 -10.94 -7.11 29.39
C PRO A 185 -11.27 -6.83 30.87
N GLU A 186 -10.23 -6.64 31.71
CA GLU A 186 -10.38 -6.36 33.14
C GLU A 186 -10.77 -4.91 33.46
N VAL A 187 -10.60 -3.99 32.50
CA VAL A 187 -10.74 -2.54 32.73
C VAL A 187 -12.14 -2.14 33.21
N PRO A 188 -13.25 -2.56 32.56
CA PRO A 188 -14.58 -2.20 33.02
C PRO A 188 -14.88 -2.66 34.45
N LEU A 189 -14.37 -3.83 34.86
CA LEU A 189 -14.55 -4.35 36.22
C LEU A 189 -13.78 -3.51 37.23
N ARG A 190 -12.51 -3.21 36.96
CA ARG A 190 -11.65 -2.39 37.84
C ARG A 190 -12.19 -0.98 38.01
N LEU A 191 -12.69 -0.36 36.93
CA LEU A 191 -13.30 0.96 37.01
C LEU A 191 -14.56 0.97 37.87
N ARG A 192 -15.43 -0.05 37.75
CA ARG A 192 -16.65 -0.16 38.58
C ARG A 192 -16.36 -0.41 40.07
N GLN A 193 -15.22 -1.01 40.38
CA GLN A 193 -14.76 -1.26 41.76
C GLN A 193 -13.97 -0.08 42.34
N THR A 194 -13.69 0.95 41.55
CA THR A 194 -12.89 2.10 41.99
C THR A 194 -13.73 3.03 42.87
N GLU A 195 -13.15 3.46 43.99
CA GLU A 195 -13.80 4.42 44.90
C GLU A 195 -14.02 5.79 44.23
N PRO A 196 -15.15 6.49 44.52
CA PRO A 196 -15.49 7.76 43.85
C PRO A 196 -14.41 8.85 43.94
N VAL A 197 -13.71 8.95 45.08
CA VAL A 197 -12.65 9.94 45.30
C VAL A 197 -11.44 9.67 44.39
N LEU A 198 -11.01 8.40 44.29
CA LEU A 198 -9.93 8.00 43.39
C LEU A 198 -10.35 8.19 41.92
N MET A 199 -11.59 7.81 41.57
CA MET A 199 -12.10 7.98 40.20
C MET A 199 -12.04 9.45 39.75
N ALA A 200 -12.56 10.37 40.57
CA ALA A 200 -12.58 11.79 40.24
C ALA A 200 -11.15 12.35 40.06
N ALA A 201 -10.26 12.06 41.02
CA ALA A 201 -8.88 12.55 40.96
C ALA A 201 -8.08 11.95 39.79
N ALA A 202 -8.30 10.67 39.46
CA ALA A 202 -7.67 10.01 38.32
C ALA A 202 -8.15 10.59 36.99
N ILE A 203 -9.44 10.91 36.86
CA ILE A 203 -9.99 11.59 35.69
C ILE A 203 -9.36 12.98 35.52
N ASP A 204 -9.20 13.74 36.60
CA ASP A 204 -8.58 15.07 36.54
C ASP A 204 -7.10 14.99 36.14
N TRP A 205 -6.36 14.02 36.69
CA TRP A 205 -4.98 13.74 36.29
C TRP A 205 -4.87 13.38 34.80
N LEU A 206 -5.68 12.41 34.33
CA LEU A 206 -5.68 11.98 32.94
C LEU A 206 -6.15 13.08 31.98
N THR A 207 -7.02 13.97 32.43
CA THR A 207 -7.42 15.15 31.65
C THR A 207 -6.24 16.10 31.45
N GLY A 208 -5.34 16.21 32.44
CA GLY A 208 -4.10 16.98 32.33
C GLY A 208 -3.07 16.36 31.39
N THR A 209 -2.97 15.02 31.33
CA THR A 209 -1.96 14.33 30.50
C THR A 209 -2.45 13.95 29.11
N ALA A 210 -3.64 13.35 28.99
CA ALA A 210 -4.25 12.87 27.75
C ALA A 210 -5.28 13.86 27.15
N GLY A 211 -5.59 14.94 27.86
CA GLY A 211 -6.53 15.98 27.42
C GLY A 211 -7.99 15.70 27.77
N ASN A 212 -8.85 16.70 27.52
CA ASN A 212 -10.29 16.70 27.86
C ASN A 212 -11.09 15.43 27.48
N PRO A 213 -10.83 14.74 26.36
CA PRO A 213 -11.56 13.51 26.03
C PRO A 213 -11.34 12.35 27.02
N ALA A 214 -10.26 12.35 27.79
CA ALA A 214 -9.95 11.27 28.74
C ALA A 214 -11.09 11.03 29.74
N ARG A 215 -11.73 12.10 30.22
CA ARG A 215 -12.92 12.03 31.08
C ARG A 215 -14.03 11.22 30.42
N ALA A 216 -14.39 11.55 29.18
CA ALA A 216 -15.47 10.87 28.46
C ALA A 216 -15.16 9.39 28.19
N VAL A 217 -13.89 9.06 27.92
CA VAL A 217 -13.41 7.68 27.74
C VAL A 217 -13.57 6.88 29.03
N VAL A 218 -13.03 7.38 30.15
CA VAL A 218 -13.07 6.67 31.44
C VAL A 218 -14.51 6.51 31.95
N GLU A 219 -15.33 7.57 31.85
CA GLU A 219 -16.75 7.53 32.22
C GLU A 219 -17.55 6.56 31.36
N LEU A 220 -17.24 6.42 30.07
CA LEU A 220 -17.86 5.43 29.19
C LEU A 220 -17.48 4.01 29.62
N MET A 221 -16.20 3.76 29.88
CA MET A 221 -15.67 2.44 30.25
C MET A 221 -16.16 1.96 31.63
N GLY A 222 -16.46 2.89 32.54
CA GLY A 222 -16.99 2.57 33.88
C GLY A 222 -18.47 2.15 33.89
N ARG A 223 -19.18 2.23 32.76
CA ARG A 223 -20.60 1.89 32.68
C ARG A 223 -20.83 0.36 32.62
N PRO A 224 -22.04 -0.12 32.95
CA PRO A 224 -22.38 -1.55 32.84
C PRO A 224 -22.46 -2.03 31.38
N VAL A 225 -22.54 -1.11 30.42
CA VAL A 225 -22.54 -1.44 28.98
C VAL A 225 -21.13 -1.86 28.57
N GLN A 226 -20.98 -3.09 28.06
CA GLN A 226 -19.72 -3.52 27.46
C GLN A 226 -19.51 -2.79 26.14
N ILE A 227 -18.58 -1.83 26.16
CA ILE A 227 -18.20 -1.07 24.99
C ILE A 227 -16.69 -0.92 24.90
N ASN A 228 -16.22 -0.90 23.67
CA ASN A 228 -14.84 -0.64 23.33
C ASN A 228 -14.70 0.85 23.03
N ALA A 229 -13.94 1.57 23.87
CA ALA A 229 -13.76 3.02 23.71
C ALA A 229 -13.02 3.39 22.42
N MET A 230 -12.13 2.53 21.92
CA MET A 230 -11.48 2.72 20.64
C MET A 230 -12.49 2.58 19.49
N ALA A 231 -13.31 1.53 19.48
CA ALA A 231 -14.38 1.34 18.50
C ALA A 231 -15.38 2.51 18.52
N MET A 232 -15.72 3.01 19.71
CA MET A 232 -16.55 4.21 19.86
C MET A 232 -15.89 5.42 19.19
N GLY A 233 -14.58 5.63 19.39
CA GLY A 233 -13.86 6.71 18.72
C GLY A 233 -13.93 6.63 17.19
N LEU A 234 -13.84 5.43 16.61
CA LEU A 234 -14.02 5.24 15.16
C LEU A 234 -15.44 5.61 14.70
N VAL A 235 -16.46 5.22 15.47
CA VAL A 235 -17.87 5.61 15.22
C VAL A 235 -18.03 7.13 15.29
N LEU A 236 -17.43 7.78 16.29
CA LEU A 236 -17.45 9.23 16.43
C LEU A 236 -16.81 9.93 15.22
N GLY A 237 -15.78 9.33 14.60
CA GLY A 237 -15.19 9.82 13.36
C GLY A 237 -16.22 9.97 12.23
N VAL A 238 -17.12 8.98 12.08
CA VAL A 238 -18.21 9.02 11.10
C VAL A 238 -19.28 10.03 11.51
N LEU A 239 -19.74 9.97 12.77
CA LEU A 239 -20.86 10.79 13.24
C LEU A 239 -20.54 12.28 13.33
N SER A 240 -19.27 12.62 13.57
CA SER A 240 -18.79 14.00 13.62
C SER A 240 -18.18 14.47 12.30
N HIS A 241 -18.14 13.63 11.25
CA HIS A 241 -17.54 14.01 9.98
C HIS A 241 -18.24 15.25 9.39
N PRO A 242 -17.51 16.24 8.81
CA PRO A 242 -18.11 17.45 8.26
C PRO A 242 -19.26 17.19 7.27
N GLU A 243 -19.12 16.18 6.41
CA GLU A 243 -20.16 15.78 5.43
C GLU A 243 -21.43 15.16 6.06
N ALA A 244 -21.37 14.74 7.32
CA ALA A 244 -22.50 14.17 8.07
C ALA A 244 -23.26 15.21 8.91
N THR A 245 -22.75 16.45 8.99
CA THR A 245 -23.33 17.54 9.80
C THR A 245 -24.82 17.75 9.49
N GLY A 246 -25.67 17.71 10.52
CA GLY A 246 -27.12 17.88 10.40
C GLY A 246 -27.88 16.71 9.74
N ARG A 247 -27.19 15.61 9.37
CA ARG A 247 -27.82 14.45 8.71
C ARG A 247 -27.88 13.20 9.59
N LEU A 248 -27.16 13.20 10.72
CA LEU A 248 -27.07 12.09 11.67
C LEU A 248 -27.59 12.44 13.07
N GLU A 249 -28.46 13.44 13.21
CA GLU A 249 -29.04 13.85 14.51
C GLU A 249 -29.72 12.68 15.22
N GLY A 250 -30.51 11.88 14.51
CA GLY A 250 -31.14 10.69 15.08
C GLY A 250 -30.17 9.59 15.51
N ALA A 251 -28.95 9.55 14.94
CA ALA A 251 -27.89 8.64 15.40
C ALA A 251 -27.19 9.22 16.64
N LEU A 252 -26.95 10.53 16.69
CA LEU A 252 -26.41 11.25 17.84
C LEU A 252 -27.34 11.16 19.06
N THR A 253 -28.67 11.27 18.89
CA THR A 253 -29.63 11.08 19.99
C THR A 253 -29.57 9.66 20.56
N ARG A 254 -29.53 8.63 19.70
CA ARG A 254 -29.38 7.23 20.15
C ARG A 254 -28.06 7.01 20.88
N LEU A 255 -26.99 7.62 20.37
CA LEU A 255 -25.66 7.56 20.98
C LEU A 255 -25.68 8.17 22.38
N GLU A 256 -26.27 9.37 22.51
CA GLU A 256 -26.42 10.10 23.76
C GLU A 256 -27.22 9.32 24.81
N GLU A 257 -28.39 8.80 24.43
CA GLU A 257 -29.27 8.03 25.32
C GLU A 257 -28.61 6.72 25.78
N ARG A 258 -28.01 5.97 24.85
CA ARG A 258 -27.51 4.61 25.14
C ARG A 258 -26.15 4.59 25.83
N TYR A 259 -25.25 5.50 25.48
CA TYR A 259 -23.84 5.42 25.91
C TYR A 259 -23.43 6.58 26.81
N PHE A 260 -24.06 7.75 26.70
CA PHE A 260 -23.68 8.95 27.45
C PHE A 260 -24.69 9.39 28.53
N ALA A 261 -25.74 8.59 28.81
CA ALA A 261 -26.78 8.89 29.82
C ALA A 261 -27.43 10.26 29.63
N GLY A 262 -27.77 10.60 28.39
CA GLY A 262 -28.53 11.82 28.10
C GLY A 262 -27.69 13.10 28.12
N LYS A 263 -26.35 13.00 28.10
CA LYS A 263 -25.46 14.16 27.95
C LYS A 263 -24.28 13.86 27.05
N LEU A 264 -24.41 14.22 25.78
CA LEU A 264 -23.33 14.05 24.81
C LEU A 264 -22.13 14.99 25.11
N PRO A 265 -20.87 14.53 24.96
CA PRO A 265 -19.71 15.42 24.99
C PRO A 265 -19.77 16.47 23.88
N THR A 266 -19.08 17.60 24.08
CA THR A 266 -18.99 18.66 23.07
C THR A 266 -18.36 18.14 21.77
N SER A 267 -18.72 18.70 20.61
CA SER A 267 -18.14 18.34 19.31
C SER A 267 -16.60 18.34 19.31
N ALA A 268 -15.96 19.31 19.97
CA ALA A 268 -14.49 19.36 20.09
C ALA A 268 -13.89 18.13 20.81
N ILE A 269 -14.60 17.56 21.78
CA ILE A 269 -14.19 16.32 22.47
C ILE A 269 -14.38 15.12 21.53
N LEU A 270 -15.50 15.06 20.82
CA LEU A 270 -15.80 13.96 19.89
C LEU A 270 -14.75 13.88 18.77
N HIS A 271 -14.39 15.03 18.17
CA HIS A 271 -13.35 15.09 17.13
C HIS A 271 -11.97 14.65 17.63
N LYS A 272 -11.56 15.11 18.83
CA LYS A 272 -10.27 14.71 19.42
C LYS A 272 -10.23 13.22 19.75
N TRP A 273 -11.32 12.66 20.24
CA TRP A 273 -11.44 11.22 20.47
C TRP A 273 -11.36 10.45 19.15
N ALA A 274 -12.10 10.87 18.13
CA ALA A 274 -12.06 10.24 16.82
C ALA A 274 -10.64 10.24 16.22
N ALA A 275 -9.93 11.36 16.27
CA ALA A 275 -8.55 11.46 15.81
C ALA A 275 -7.61 10.51 16.56
N ALA A 276 -7.70 10.48 17.90
CA ALA A 276 -6.87 9.59 18.71
C ALA A 276 -7.20 8.09 18.51
N ALA A 277 -8.45 7.74 18.25
CA ALA A 277 -8.83 6.37 17.93
C ALA A 277 -8.25 5.94 16.58
N THR A 278 -8.29 6.83 15.59
CA THR A 278 -7.66 6.64 14.29
C THR A 278 -6.14 6.46 14.41
N GLU A 279 -5.47 7.21 15.28
CA GLU A 279 -4.05 7.03 15.57
C GLU A 279 -3.76 5.70 16.28
N ALA A 280 -4.48 5.40 17.35
CA ALA A 280 -4.32 4.15 18.11
C ALA A 280 -4.57 2.90 17.24
N MET A 281 -5.51 2.99 16.30
CA MET A 281 -5.82 1.93 15.33
C MET A 281 -4.62 1.61 14.43
N THR A 282 -3.84 2.63 14.01
CA THR A 282 -2.64 2.43 13.19
C THR A 282 -1.60 1.59 13.95
N THR A 283 -1.33 1.93 15.21
CA THR A 283 -0.40 1.19 16.06
C THR A 283 -0.89 -0.24 16.31
N LEU A 284 -2.19 -0.41 16.55
CA LEU A 284 -2.79 -1.73 16.78
C LEU A 284 -2.69 -2.64 15.55
N GLN A 285 -2.89 -2.11 14.34
CA GLN A 285 -2.76 -2.87 13.09
C GLN A 285 -1.35 -3.43 12.88
N GLN A 286 -0.32 -2.70 13.31
CA GLN A 286 1.08 -3.12 13.20
C GLN A 286 1.47 -4.17 14.26
N GLY A 287 0.83 -4.14 15.44
CA GLY A 287 1.18 -5.02 16.57
C GLY A 287 0.29 -6.27 16.74
N ASP A 288 -1.03 -6.14 16.59
CA ASP A 288 -2.01 -7.22 16.80
C ASP A 288 -3.18 -7.14 15.78
N ALA A 289 -2.99 -7.80 14.64
CA ALA A 289 -3.98 -7.85 13.57
C ALA A 289 -5.33 -8.48 13.99
N ARG A 290 -5.33 -9.38 14.99
CA ARG A 290 -6.57 -10.03 15.45
C ARG A 290 -7.39 -9.06 16.28
N GLN A 291 -6.77 -8.40 17.25
CA GLN A 291 -7.44 -7.41 18.09
C GLN A 291 -7.89 -6.20 17.26
N SER A 292 -7.09 -5.77 16.28
CA SER A 292 -7.47 -4.78 15.27
C SER A 292 -8.81 -5.11 14.59
N ARG A 293 -8.94 -6.33 14.04
CA ARG A 293 -10.19 -6.76 13.39
C ARG A 293 -11.39 -6.74 14.33
N GLN A 294 -11.22 -7.15 15.59
CA GLN A 294 -12.31 -7.13 16.58
C GLN A 294 -12.79 -5.70 16.89
N VAL A 295 -11.88 -4.73 16.97
CA VAL A 295 -12.22 -3.31 17.17
C VAL A 295 -13.03 -2.79 15.97
N GLN A 296 -12.59 -3.11 14.76
CA GLN A 296 -13.25 -2.71 13.52
C GLN A 296 -14.65 -3.33 13.39
N GLU A 297 -14.79 -4.64 13.60
CA GLU A 297 -16.08 -5.34 13.60
C GLU A 297 -17.05 -4.74 14.63
N ARG A 298 -16.54 -4.38 15.82
CA ARG A 298 -17.36 -3.73 16.84
C ARG A 298 -17.78 -2.32 16.43
N ALA A 299 -16.91 -1.56 15.77
CA ALA A 299 -17.25 -0.23 15.25
C ALA A 299 -18.35 -0.30 14.17
N ASP A 300 -18.25 -1.27 13.25
CA ASP A 300 -19.28 -1.50 12.23
C ASP A 300 -20.62 -1.93 12.85
N ALA A 301 -20.60 -2.81 13.86
CA ALA A 301 -21.80 -3.17 14.61
C ALA A 301 -22.45 -1.96 15.30
N LEU A 302 -21.66 -1.07 15.91
CA LEU A 302 -22.15 0.15 16.53
C LEU A 302 -22.77 1.12 15.50
N LEU A 303 -22.13 1.30 14.34
CA LEU A 303 -22.67 2.13 13.25
C LEU A 303 -24.03 1.61 12.75
N LEU A 304 -24.18 0.28 12.70
CA LEU A 304 -25.45 -0.37 12.36
C LEU A 304 -26.51 -0.17 13.45
N GLU A 305 -26.16 -0.39 14.72
CA GLU A 305 -27.04 -0.17 15.88
C GLU A 305 -27.56 1.28 15.95
N LEU A 306 -26.73 2.25 15.56
CA LEU A 306 -27.05 3.67 15.53
C LEU A 306 -27.79 4.11 14.26
N LYS A 307 -28.02 3.19 13.31
CA LYS A 307 -28.65 3.45 12.01
C LYS A 307 -27.91 4.50 11.16
N ALA A 308 -26.58 4.52 11.24
CA ALA A 308 -25.73 5.45 10.48
C ALA A 308 -25.31 4.92 9.09
N GLY A 309 -25.93 3.82 8.62
CA GLY A 309 -25.50 3.05 7.43
C GLY A 309 -25.22 3.88 6.17
N LEU A 310 -26.04 4.89 5.87
CA LEU A 310 -25.86 5.74 4.68
C LEU A 310 -24.56 6.58 4.70
N PHE A 311 -23.97 6.78 5.88
CA PHE A 311 -22.78 7.61 6.08
C PHE A 311 -21.52 6.79 6.42
N VAL A 312 -21.61 5.46 6.44
CA VAL A 312 -20.48 4.58 6.79
C VAL A 312 -19.30 4.72 5.84
N HIS A 313 -19.55 5.10 4.57
CA HIS A 313 -18.50 5.45 3.60
C HIS A 313 -17.53 6.55 4.08
N LEU A 314 -17.86 7.32 5.13
CA LEU A 314 -16.99 8.32 5.73
C LEU A 314 -15.95 7.72 6.71
N SER A 315 -16.08 6.44 7.06
CA SER A 315 -15.07 5.72 7.84
C SER A 315 -13.84 5.44 6.98
N ASP A 316 -12.65 5.77 7.49
CA ASP A 316 -11.34 5.44 6.87
C ASP A 316 -10.71 4.15 7.42
N ALA A 317 -11.31 3.57 8.45
CA ALA A 317 -10.66 2.58 9.31
C ALA A 317 -11.39 1.23 9.37
N THR A 318 -12.65 1.14 8.94
CA THR A 318 -13.46 -0.08 9.08
C THR A 318 -13.71 -0.80 7.74
N PRO A 319 -13.83 -2.15 7.74
CA PRO A 319 -14.15 -2.91 6.53
C PRO A 319 -15.44 -2.47 5.85
N TRP A 320 -16.51 -2.18 6.61
CA TRP A 320 -17.76 -1.70 6.03
C TRP A 320 -17.62 -0.30 5.39
N GLY A 321 -16.75 0.56 5.95
CA GLY A 321 -16.37 1.84 5.35
C GLY A 321 -15.78 1.69 3.95
N LEU A 322 -14.76 0.83 3.83
CA LEU A 322 -14.16 0.50 2.54
C LEU A 322 -15.19 -0.09 1.57
N GLN A 323 -15.98 -1.05 2.04
CA GLN A 323 -17.03 -1.69 1.23
C GLN A 323 -17.99 -0.64 0.67
N CYS A 324 -18.53 0.27 1.49
CA CYS A 324 -19.44 1.31 1.01
C CYS A 324 -18.78 2.28 0.01
N ARG A 325 -17.48 2.59 0.13
CA ARG A 325 -16.75 3.40 -0.86
C ARG A 325 -16.66 2.68 -2.20
N LEU A 326 -16.34 1.38 -2.18
CA LEU A 326 -16.25 0.55 -3.37
C LEU A 326 -17.63 0.30 -4.02
N GLU A 327 -18.68 0.10 -3.22
CA GLU A 327 -20.07 -0.01 -3.69
C GLU A 327 -20.50 1.26 -4.42
N ARG A 328 -20.23 2.43 -3.84
CA ARG A 328 -20.52 3.74 -4.46
C ARG A 328 -19.75 3.94 -5.77
N LEU A 329 -18.48 3.56 -5.79
CA LEU A 329 -17.67 3.62 -7.00
C LEU A 329 -18.21 2.68 -8.09
N GLY A 330 -18.54 1.43 -7.73
CA GLY A 330 -19.13 0.45 -8.63
C GLY A 330 -20.48 0.92 -9.19
N ALA A 331 -21.37 1.44 -8.34
CA ALA A 331 -22.64 2.01 -8.76
C ALA A 331 -22.47 3.20 -9.71
N ALA A 332 -21.52 4.11 -9.42
CA ALA A 332 -21.23 5.24 -10.29
C ALA A 332 -20.66 4.80 -11.65
N LEU A 333 -19.76 3.81 -11.67
CA LEU A 333 -19.24 3.21 -12.90
C LEU A 333 -20.36 2.57 -13.73
N THR A 334 -21.20 1.76 -13.10
CA THR A 334 -22.36 1.11 -13.73
C THR A 334 -23.31 2.12 -14.36
N ASP A 335 -23.68 3.17 -13.62
CA ASP A 335 -24.55 4.24 -14.13
C ASP A 335 -23.96 4.91 -15.38
N ARG A 336 -22.66 5.28 -15.35
CA ARG A 336 -22.00 5.89 -16.51
C ARG A 336 -21.90 4.96 -17.70
N LEU A 337 -21.67 3.67 -17.46
CA LEU A 337 -21.62 2.65 -18.51
C LEU A 337 -22.98 2.46 -19.18
N GLN A 338 -24.05 2.29 -18.39
CA GLN A 338 -25.40 2.07 -18.88
C GLN A 338 -25.94 3.26 -19.66
N GLN A 339 -25.64 4.48 -19.21
CA GLN A 339 -26.09 5.71 -19.89
C GLN A 339 -25.15 6.14 -21.02
N ALA A 340 -24.10 5.37 -21.31
CA ALA A 340 -23.05 5.71 -22.28
C ALA A 340 -22.42 7.10 -22.03
N ARG A 341 -22.30 7.53 -20.77
CA ARG A 341 -21.73 8.83 -20.36
C ARG A 341 -20.24 8.70 -20.02
N TRP A 342 -19.48 8.07 -20.90
CA TRP A 342 -18.09 7.68 -20.62
C TRP A 342 -17.14 8.88 -20.52
N LYS A 343 -17.48 10.05 -21.09
CA LYS A 343 -16.67 11.28 -20.95
C LYS A 343 -16.74 11.92 -19.56
N GLU A 344 -17.72 11.56 -18.73
CA GLU A 344 -17.87 12.08 -17.37
C GLU A 344 -16.91 11.41 -16.36
N MET A 345 -15.80 10.84 -16.84
CA MET A 345 -14.77 10.21 -16.01
C MET A 345 -14.19 11.12 -14.91
N PRO A 346 -14.00 12.44 -15.12
CA PRO A 346 -13.54 13.32 -14.04
C PRO A 346 -14.47 13.33 -12.82
N THR A 347 -15.76 13.02 -13.01
CA THR A 347 -16.72 12.93 -11.89
C THR A 347 -16.51 11.69 -11.00
N LEU A 348 -15.70 10.71 -11.46
CA LEU A 348 -15.34 9.52 -10.69
C LEU A 348 -14.06 9.71 -9.87
N GLU A 349 -13.23 10.71 -10.18
CA GLU A 349 -11.97 10.98 -9.46
C GLU A 349 -12.15 11.07 -7.94
N PRO A 350 -13.16 11.79 -7.40
CA PRO A 350 -13.33 11.85 -5.95
C PRO A 350 -13.63 10.48 -5.33
N LEU A 351 -14.42 9.64 -6.01
CA LEU A 351 -14.78 8.30 -5.53
C LEU A 351 -13.57 7.35 -5.58
N VAL A 352 -12.79 7.42 -6.66
CA VAL A 352 -11.53 6.65 -6.80
C VAL A 352 -10.54 7.07 -5.71
N ARG A 353 -10.38 8.38 -5.49
CA ARG A 353 -9.49 8.93 -4.45
C ARG A 353 -9.95 8.48 -3.06
N GLN A 354 -11.23 8.64 -2.74
CA GLN A 354 -11.80 8.18 -1.46
C GLN A 354 -11.56 6.68 -1.22
N ALA A 355 -11.73 5.85 -2.25
CA ALA A 355 -11.45 4.42 -2.14
C ALA A 355 -9.95 4.15 -1.88
N ARG A 356 -9.04 4.81 -2.62
CA ARG A 356 -7.58 4.63 -2.49
C ARG A 356 -7.01 5.15 -1.17
N GLU A 357 -7.55 6.24 -0.65
CA GLU A 357 -7.13 6.84 0.62
C GLU A 357 -7.58 6.02 1.84
N HIS A 358 -8.53 5.10 1.67
CA HIS A 358 -8.97 4.23 2.75
C HIS A 358 -7.84 3.30 3.21
N ARG A 359 -7.63 3.19 4.52
CA ARG A 359 -6.46 2.49 5.10
C ARG A 359 -6.39 1.01 4.73
N LEU A 360 -7.53 0.36 4.65
CA LEU A 360 -7.65 -1.06 4.30
C LEU A 360 -7.61 -1.32 2.78
N PHE A 361 -7.51 -0.29 1.93
CA PHE A 361 -7.51 -0.48 0.47
C PHE A 361 -6.31 -1.31 0.01
N GLY A 362 -5.14 -1.07 0.60
CA GLY A 362 -3.88 -1.73 0.26
C GLY A 362 -3.73 -3.19 0.74
N GLU A 363 -4.69 -3.73 1.50
CA GLU A 363 -4.63 -5.14 1.96
C GLU A 363 -4.78 -6.14 0.80
N ASP A 364 -5.45 -5.74 -0.30
CA ASP A 364 -5.45 -6.48 -1.57
C ASP A 364 -4.69 -5.65 -2.63
N PRO A 365 -3.37 -5.91 -2.84
CA PRO A 365 -2.59 -5.20 -3.85
C PRO A 365 -3.22 -5.25 -5.24
N ARG A 366 -3.91 -6.35 -5.57
CA ARG A 366 -4.51 -6.58 -6.89
C ARG A 366 -5.75 -5.71 -7.10
N ARG A 367 -6.39 -5.20 -6.04
CA ARG A 367 -7.54 -4.31 -6.17
C ARG A 367 -7.15 -2.99 -6.82
N GLY A 368 -5.98 -2.46 -6.47
CA GLY A 368 -5.41 -1.26 -7.10
C GLY A 368 -5.26 -1.46 -8.60
N ASP A 369 -4.63 -2.57 -9.01
CA ASP A 369 -4.41 -2.90 -10.43
C ASP A 369 -5.72 -3.06 -11.20
N ARG A 370 -6.71 -3.77 -10.63
CA ARG A 370 -8.04 -3.94 -11.25
C ARG A 370 -8.73 -2.59 -11.45
N LEU A 371 -8.66 -1.71 -10.44
CA LEU A 371 -9.24 -0.38 -10.53
C LEU A 371 -8.53 0.46 -11.60
N ASP A 372 -7.19 0.43 -11.67
CA ASP A 372 -6.44 1.15 -12.70
C ASP A 372 -6.77 0.66 -14.11
N MET A 373 -6.89 -0.66 -14.31
CA MET A 373 -7.30 -1.23 -15.59
C MET A 373 -8.75 -0.86 -15.94
N ALA A 374 -9.66 -0.81 -14.98
CA ALA A 374 -11.03 -0.33 -15.21
C ALA A 374 -11.05 1.12 -15.67
N LEU A 375 -10.30 2.01 -14.99
CA LEU A 375 -10.24 3.43 -15.36
C LEU A 375 -9.59 3.63 -16.74
N ARG A 376 -8.56 2.86 -17.09
CA ARG A 376 -7.96 2.85 -18.44
C ARG A 376 -8.96 2.46 -19.52
N LEU A 377 -9.71 1.38 -19.32
CA LEU A 377 -10.74 0.95 -20.28
C LEU A 377 -11.88 1.96 -20.42
N MET A 378 -12.29 2.60 -19.33
CA MET A 378 -13.26 3.69 -19.38
C MET A 378 -12.75 4.89 -20.17
N ARG A 379 -11.48 5.29 -20.00
CA ARG A 379 -10.85 6.34 -20.80
C ARG A 379 -10.80 5.97 -22.28
N TRP A 380 -10.48 4.72 -22.60
CA TRP A 380 -10.50 4.23 -23.98
C TRP A 380 -11.90 4.30 -24.59
N LEU A 381 -12.93 3.88 -23.85
CA LEU A 381 -14.31 4.02 -24.29
C LEU A 381 -14.69 5.49 -24.53
N ALA A 382 -14.35 6.38 -23.60
CA ALA A 382 -14.57 7.82 -23.75
C ALA A 382 -13.88 8.39 -25.00
N ASP A 383 -12.67 7.91 -25.30
CA ASP A 383 -11.94 8.26 -26.50
C ASP A 383 -12.69 7.83 -27.78
N CYS A 384 -13.22 6.60 -27.81
CA CYS A 384 -14.04 6.09 -28.91
C CYS A 384 -15.34 6.87 -29.14
N GLN A 385 -15.79 7.71 -28.19
CA GLN A 385 -16.93 8.63 -28.38
C GLN A 385 -16.53 9.97 -28.98
N THR A 386 -15.24 10.31 -28.97
CA THR A 386 -14.71 11.53 -29.59
C THR A 386 -14.09 11.24 -30.95
N ARG A 387 -13.46 10.07 -31.09
CA ARG A 387 -12.73 9.64 -32.28
C ARG A 387 -13.33 8.32 -32.75
N PRO A 388 -13.66 8.20 -34.06
CA PRO A 388 -14.11 6.92 -34.59
C PRO A 388 -13.00 5.86 -34.44
N LEU A 389 -13.43 4.59 -34.42
CA LEU A 389 -12.49 3.48 -34.50
C LEU A 389 -11.62 3.62 -35.76
N PRO A 390 -10.33 3.25 -35.70
CA PRO A 390 -9.43 3.38 -36.83
C PRO A 390 -9.94 2.55 -38.01
N ALA A 391 -9.97 3.16 -39.19
CA ALA A 391 -10.24 2.46 -40.44
C ALA A 391 -8.91 2.17 -41.15
N TRP A 392 -8.37 0.97 -40.95
CA TRP A 392 -7.11 0.54 -41.56
C TRP A 392 -7.27 0.27 -43.06
N GLN A 393 -6.30 0.75 -43.84
CA GLN A 393 -6.21 0.50 -45.29
C GLN A 393 -5.38 -0.75 -45.60
N SER A 394 -4.62 -1.25 -44.63
CA SER A 394 -3.80 -2.45 -44.79
C SER A 394 -3.76 -3.31 -43.52
N LEU A 395 -3.49 -4.61 -43.70
CA LEU A 395 -3.27 -5.53 -42.57
C LEU A 395 -2.09 -5.10 -41.68
N ALA A 396 -1.06 -4.49 -42.28
CA ALA A 396 0.11 -4.02 -41.55
C ALA A 396 -0.26 -2.91 -40.55
N GLU A 397 -1.12 -1.97 -40.95
CA GLU A 397 -1.64 -0.93 -40.05
C GLU A 397 -2.44 -1.53 -38.90
N GLY A 398 -3.33 -2.49 -39.18
CA GLY A 398 -4.12 -3.17 -38.15
C GLY A 398 -3.26 -3.97 -37.16
N ALA A 399 -2.26 -4.70 -37.66
CA ALA A 399 -1.33 -5.44 -36.81
C ALA A 399 -0.45 -4.51 -35.96
N ALA A 400 0.03 -3.40 -36.53
CA ALA A 400 0.82 -2.39 -35.81
C ALA A 400 -0.01 -1.68 -34.74
N TRP A 401 -1.27 -1.36 -35.04
CA TRP A 401 -2.19 -0.84 -34.05
C TRP A 401 -2.45 -1.87 -32.95
N HIS A 402 -2.69 -3.14 -33.27
CA HIS A 402 -2.90 -4.16 -32.24
C HIS A 402 -1.69 -4.34 -31.32
N GLN A 403 -0.47 -4.35 -31.88
CA GLN A 403 0.76 -4.44 -31.08
C GLN A 403 0.94 -3.25 -30.13
N ARG A 404 0.58 -2.03 -30.55
CA ARG A 404 0.73 -0.81 -29.75
C ARG A 404 -0.46 -0.52 -28.82
N GLU A 405 -1.68 -0.85 -29.20
CA GLU A 405 -2.89 -0.48 -28.46
C GLU A 405 -3.76 -1.68 -28.14
N GLY A 406 -4.04 -2.55 -29.11
CA GLY A 406 -4.92 -3.71 -28.91
C GLY A 406 -4.46 -4.66 -27.80
N GLY A 407 -3.16 -4.98 -27.72
CA GLY A 407 -2.62 -5.82 -26.65
C GLY A 407 -2.79 -5.22 -25.25
N ARG A 408 -2.72 -3.88 -25.13
CA ARG A 408 -3.01 -3.17 -23.87
C ARG A 408 -4.48 -3.27 -23.49
N LEU A 409 -5.37 -3.16 -24.48
CA LEU A 409 -6.80 -3.33 -24.31
C LEU A 409 -7.12 -4.73 -23.78
N ASP A 410 -6.55 -5.76 -24.41
CA ASP A 410 -6.71 -7.15 -24.01
C ASP A 410 -6.11 -7.45 -22.64
N TRP A 411 -4.96 -6.84 -22.31
CA TRP A 411 -4.38 -6.94 -20.97
C TRP A 411 -5.32 -6.37 -19.91
N ALA A 412 -5.81 -5.15 -20.10
CA ALA A 412 -6.72 -4.52 -19.15
C ALA A 412 -8.04 -5.30 -19.02
N ARG A 413 -8.63 -5.79 -20.11
CA ARG A 413 -9.82 -6.67 -20.09
C ARG A 413 -9.57 -7.95 -19.29
N ARG A 414 -8.42 -8.59 -19.50
CA ARG A 414 -8.04 -9.82 -18.79
C ARG A 414 -7.95 -9.60 -17.29
N VAL A 415 -7.37 -8.48 -16.83
CA VAL A 415 -7.27 -8.16 -15.40
C VAL A 415 -8.66 -8.03 -14.74
N LEU A 416 -9.65 -7.49 -15.45
CA LEU A 416 -11.03 -7.38 -14.93
C LEU A 416 -11.75 -8.72 -14.79
N ARG A 417 -11.30 -9.79 -15.48
CA ARG A 417 -11.95 -11.11 -15.40
C ARG A 417 -11.88 -11.75 -14.02
N ALA A 418 -10.94 -11.34 -13.18
CA ALA A 418 -10.84 -11.82 -11.81
C ALA A 418 -12.03 -11.39 -10.92
N GLY A 419 -12.80 -10.38 -11.35
CA GLY A 419 -13.90 -9.82 -10.57
C GLY A 419 -13.43 -9.07 -9.32
N ASP A 420 -14.37 -8.80 -8.43
CA ASP A 420 -14.10 -8.22 -7.11
C ASP A 420 -15.08 -8.82 -6.07
N PRO A 421 -14.69 -8.99 -4.80
CA PRO A 421 -15.62 -9.39 -3.75
C PRO A 421 -16.79 -8.41 -3.54
N VAL A 422 -16.62 -7.13 -3.90
CA VAL A 422 -17.73 -6.15 -3.87
C VAL A 422 -18.57 -6.30 -5.14
N LYS A 423 -19.83 -6.71 -4.96
CA LYS A 423 -20.76 -7.06 -6.04
C LYS A 423 -20.91 -5.93 -7.07
N GLU A 424 -21.16 -4.71 -6.62
CA GLU A 424 -21.40 -3.54 -7.47
C GLU A 424 -20.18 -3.22 -8.35
N LEU A 425 -18.97 -3.45 -7.83
CA LEU A 425 -17.74 -3.26 -8.59
C LEU A 425 -17.50 -4.40 -9.58
N ALA A 426 -17.81 -5.64 -9.21
CA ALA A 426 -17.75 -6.79 -10.12
C ALA A 426 -18.74 -6.67 -11.29
N GLU A 427 -19.97 -6.20 -11.02
CA GLU A 427 -20.98 -5.91 -12.04
C GLU A 427 -20.50 -4.79 -12.99
N ALA A 428 -19.98 -3.70 -12.44
CA ALA A 428 -19.40 -2.61 -13.23
C ALA A 428 -18.25 -3.10 -14.13
N GLY A 429 -17.35 -3.93 -13.59
CA GLY A 429 -16.25 -4.53 -14.34
C GLY A 429 -16.72 -5.43 -15.49
N THR A 430 -17.79 -6.21 -15.27
CA THR A 430 -18.39 -7.06 -16.30
C THR A 430 -19.00 -6.23 -17.43
N LEU A 431 -19.81 -5.23 -17.09
CA LEU A 431 -20.42 -4.32 -18.07
C LEU A 431 -19.37 -3.57 -18.88
N LEU A 432 -18.29 -3.13 -18.22
CA LEU A 432 -17.16 -2.47 -18.87
C LEU A 432 -16.46 -3.41 -19.85
N ALA A 433 -16.13 -4.63 -19.43
CA ALA A 433 -15.49 -5.62 -20.28
C ALA A 433 -16.34 -5.97 -21.52
N GLU A 434 -17.66 -6.05 -21.38
CA GLU A 434 -18.60 -6.26 -22.49
C GLU A 434 -18.70 -5.06 -23.43
N ALA A 435 -18.75 -3.84 -22.89
CA ALA A 435 -18.76 -2.61 -23.69
C ALA A 435 -17.51 -2.50 -24.56
N VAL A 436 -16.34 -2.82 -24.00
CA VAL A 436 -15.08 -2.88 -24.74
C VAL A 436 -15.07 -4.01 -25.76
N ALA A 437 -15.52 -5.22 -25.39
CA ALA A 437 -15.56 -6.38 -26.29
C ALA A 437 -16.37 -6.11 -27.57
N ARG A 438 -17.49 -5.39 -27.47
CA ARG A 438 -18.29 -4.99 -28.65
C ARG A 438 -17.52 -4.14 -29.64
N ARG A 439 -16.75 -3.15 -29.16
CA ARG A 439 -15.91 -2.29 -30.01
C ARG A 439 -14.73 -3.06 -30.60
N GLN A 440 -14.15 -3.95 -29.81
CA GLN A 440 -13.04 -4.79 -30.26
C GLN A 440 -13.46 -5.82 -31.30
N ALA A 441 -14.69 -6.34 -31.24
CA ALA A 441 -15.21 -7.27 -32.24
C ALA A 441 -15.29 -6.63 -33.64
N GLU A 442 -15.60 -5.33 -33.73
CA GLU A 442 -15.59 -4.59 -35.00
C GLU A 442 -14.18 -4.47 -35.59
N LEU A 443 -13.21 -4.10 -34.75
CA LEU A 443 -11.79 -4.07 -35.13
C LEU A 443 -11.26 -5.45 -35.53
N SER A 444 -11.63 -6.50 -34.78
CA SER A 444 -11.23 -7.88 -35.06
C SER A 444 -11.78 -8.37 -36.41
N ARG A 445 -13.04 -8.03 -36.73
CA ARG A 445 -13.63 -8.34 -38.03
C ARG A 445 -12.90 -7.61 -39.17
N GLN A 446 -12.61 -6.32 -39.01
CA GLN A 446 -11.85 -5.57 -40.01
C GLN A 446 -10.47 -6.16 -40.24
N PHE A 447 -9.76 -6.52 -39.17
CA PHE A 447 -8.47 -7.21 -39.24
C PHE A 447 -8.57 -8.53 -40.01
N ALA A 448 -9.58 -9.35 -39.70
CA ALA A 448 -9.76 -10.66 -40.35
C ALA A 448 -10.07 -10.54 -41.85
N VAL A 449 -10.85 -9.54 -42.27
CA VAL A 449 -11.10 -9.26 -43.69
C VAL A 449 -9.79 -8.90 -44.42
N LEU A 450 -9.01 -7.96 -43.86
CA LEU A 450 -7.70 -7.58 -44.41
C LEU A 450 -6.72 -8.76 -44.45
N LEU A 451 -6.81 -9.68 -43.48
CA LEU A 451 -6.00 -10.90 -43.43
C LEU A 451 -6.38 -11.86 -44.57
N VAL A 452 -7.67 -12.08 -44.81
CA VAL A 452 -8.16 -12.90 -45.93
C VAL A 452 -7.71 -12.32 -47.26
N ASP A 453 -7.91 -11.03 -47.48
CA ASP A 453 -7.56 -10.37 -48.74
C ASP A 453 -6.06 -10.45 -49.02
N ARG A 454 -5.22 -10.15 -48.02
CA ARG A 454 -3.77 -10.23 -48.15
C ARG A 454 -3.30 -11.66 -48.43
N THR A 455 -3.88 -12.64 -47.73
CA THR A 455 -3.50 -14.06 -47.88
C THR A 455 -3.86 -14.58 -49.26
N ALA A 456 -5.02 -14.19 -49.80
CA ALA A 456 -5.43 -14.53 -51.15
C ALA A 456 -4.54 -13.85 -52.21
N ALA A 457 -4.14 -12.61 -51.98
CA ALA A 457 -3.24 -11.87 -52.87
C ALA A 457 -1.76 -12.27 -52.76
N ASN A 458 -1.41 -13.16 -51.82
CA ASN A 458 -0.03 -13.57 -51.50
C ASN A 458 0.94 -12.38 -51.37
N SER A 459 0.45 -11.27 -50.78
CA SER A 459 1.21 -10.01 -50.73
C SER A 459 2.27 -10.03 -49.64
N VAL A 460 3.51 -9.69 -50.02
CA VAL A 460 4.68 -9.62 -49.14
C VAL A 460 5.16 -8.16 -49.05
N GLY A 461 5.57 -7.71 -47.87
CA GLY A 461 6.10 -6.37 -47.66
C GLY A 461 6.88 -6.22 -46.36
N PRO A 462 7.78 -5.22 -46.25
CA PRO A 462 8.70 -5.06 -45.12
C PRO A 462 8.03 -4.54 -43.84
N ASP A 463 6.76 -4.12 -43.92
CA ASP A 463 6.00 -3.53 -42.82
C ASP A 463 5.18 -4.56 -42.02
N LEU A 464 5.15 -5.82 -42.46
CA LEU A 464 4.51 -6.92 -41.76
C LEU A 464 5.23 -8.22 -42.05
N LEU A 465 5.83 -8.79 -41.02
CA LEU A 465 6.60 -10.02 -41.11
C LEU A 465 5.69 -11.24 -40.94
N GLY A 466 6.00 -12.33 -41.61
CA GLY A 466 5.58 -13.65 -41.18
C GLY A 466 6.53 -14.20 -40.12
N VAL A 467 6.03 -15.06 -39.22
CA VAL A 467 6.90 -15.73 -38.23
C VAL A 467 8.07 -16.47 -38.88
N GLU A 468 7.87 -17.03 -40.06
CA GLU A 468 8.93 -17.69 -40.85
C GLU A 468 10.05 -16.74 -41.33
N GLN A 469 9.85 -15.42 -41.24
CA GLN A 469 10.82 -14.42 -41.66
C GLN A 469 11.63 -13.85 -40.49
N VAL A 470 11.27 -14.15 -39.23
CA VAL A 470 11.88 -13.53 -38.04
C VAL A 470 13.37 -13.87 -37.93
N LEU A 471 13.77 -15.11 -38.26
CA LEU A 471 15.18 -15.51 -38.18
C LEU A 471 16.06 -14.71 -39.15
N ASP A 472 15.61 -14.53 -40.40
CA ASP A 472 16.37 -13.79 -41.42
C ASP A 472 16.28 -12.27 -41.25
N GLN A 473 15.11 -11.73 -40.88
CA GLN A 473 14.86 -10.29 -40.86
C GLN A 473 15.18 -9.63 -39.51
N VAL A 474 15.26 -10.41 -38.42
CA VAL A 474 15.50 -9.88 -37.07
C VAL A 474 16.73 -10.52 -36.44
N VAL A 475 16.77 -11.85 -36.34
CA VAL A 475 17.82 -12.53 -35.57
C VAL A 475 19.17 -12.45 -36.29
N ALA A 476 19.26 -12.85 -37.56
CA ALA A 476 20.52 -12.85 -38.30
C ALA A 476 21.20 -11.46 -38.37
N PRO A 477 20.49 -10.34 -38.61
CA PRO A 477 21.06 -9.00 -38.53
C PRO A 477 21.61 -8.64 -37.15
N LEU A 478 20.92 -9.02 -36.08
CA LEU A 478 21.39 -8.80 -34.70
C LEU A 478 22.64 -9.62 -34.39
N VAL A 479 22.71 -10.85 -34.91
CA VAL A 479 23.86 -11.74 -34.72
C VAL A 479 25.13 -11.14 -35.33
N GLN A 480 25.02 -10.37 -36.42
CA GLN A 480 26.17 -9.65 -36.99
C GLN A 480 26.72 -8.57 -36.04
N LYS A 481 25.88 -8.00 -35.17
CA LYS A 481 26.26 -6.97 -34.19
C LYS A 481 26.77 -7.55 -32.88
N GLY A 482 26.34 -8.75 -32.49
CA GLY A 482 26.75 -9.39 -31.24
C GLY A 482 26.13 -10.76 -31.03
N PRO A 483 26.44 -11.46 -29.93
CA PRO A 483 25.78 -12.71 -29.61
C PRO A 483 24.30 -12.48 -29.23
N VAL A 484 23.42 -13.37 -29.68
CA VAL A 484 21.96 -13.26 -29.50
C VAL A 484 21.44 -14.44 -28.69
N LEU A 485 20.50 -14.16 -27.79
CA LEU A 485 19.62 -15.14 -27.17
C LEU A 485 18.20 -14.96 -27.72
N LEU A 486 17.71 -15.92 -28.49
CA LEU A 486 16.32 -15.98 -28.92
C LEU A 486 15.50 -16.73 -27.87
N VAL A 487 14.49 -16.09 -27.30
CA VAL A 487 13.53 -16.70 -26.36
C VAL A 487 12.16 -16.71 -27.02
N VAL A 488 11.69 -17.91 -27.36
CA VAL A 488 10.33 -18.13 -27.88
C VAL A 488 9.42 -18.48 -26.70
N ILE A 489 8.42 -17.65 -26.41
CA ILE A 489 7.37 -17.98 -25.44
C ILE A 489 6.16 -18.49 -26.23
N ASP A 490 5.95 -19.81 -26.18
CA ASP A 490 4.90 -20.50 -26.92
C ASP A 490 3.50 -20.01 -26.52
N GLY A 491 2.73 -19.51 -27.49
CA GLY A 491 1.38 -18.99 -27.30
C GLY A 491 1.29 -17.61 -26.62
N MET A 492 2.38 -16.84 -26.54
CA MET A 492 2.37 -15.48 -25.97
C MET A 492 1.59 -14.49 -26.84
N SER A 493 0.43 -14.04 -26.34
CA SER A 493 -0.35 -12.97 -26.98
C SER A 493 0.28 -11.59 -26.77
N ALA A 494 -0.16 -10.60 -27.57
CA ALA A 494 0.24 -9.21 -27.38
C ALA A 494 -0.07 -8.70 -25.95
N ALA A 495 -1.17 -9.14 -25.35
CA ALA A 495 -1.53 -8.81 -23.96
C ALA A 495 -0.52 -9.31 -22.93
N VAL A 496 -0.12 -10.58 -23.04
CA VAL A 496 0.92 -11.16 -22.17
C VAL A 496 2.23 -10.41 -22.35
N CYS A 497 2.60 -10.10 -23.60
CA CYS A 497 3.82 -9.36 -23.90
C CYS A 497 3.81 -7.95 -23.27
N GLN A 498 2.69 -7.21 -23.35
CA GLN A 498 2.60 -5.87 -22.73
C GLN A 498 2.74 -5.92 -21.21
N GLU A 499 2.13 -6.91 -20.55
CA GLU A 499 2.29 -7.11 -19.10
C GLU A 499 3.74 -7.44 -18.73
N LEU A 500 4.37 -8.36 -19.46
CA LEU A 500 5.76 -8.75 -19.23
C LEU A 500 6.72 -7.58 -19.45
N LEU A 501 6.51 -6.76 -20.49
CA LEU A 501 7.34 -5.57 -20.73
C LEU A 501 7.19 -4.52 -19.63
N ALA A 502 6.02 -4.39 -19.01
CA ALA A 502 5.83 -3.48 -17.88
C ALA A 502 6.67 -3.87 -16.66
N ASP A 503 6.96 -5.16 -16.47
CA ASP A 503 7.91 -5.66 -15.47
C ASP A 503 9.38 -5.53 -15.95
N LEU A 504 9.69 -5.99 -17.16
CA LEU A 504 11.07 -6.06 -17.67
C LEU A 504 11.71 -4.68 -17.86
N THR A 505 10.96 -3.68 -18.34
CA THR A 505 11.49 -2.34 -18.61
C THR A 505 11.66 -1.47 -17.36
N ARG A 506 11.09 -1.87 -16.21
CA ARG A 506 11.41 -1.24 -14.92
C ARG A 506 12.84 -1.52 -14.46
N LEU A 507 13.45 -2.59 -14.97
CA LEU A 507 14.81 -3.01 -14.67
C LEU A 507 15.83 -2.44 -15.69
N ASP A 508 16.97 -3.12 -15.80
CA ASP A 508 18.13 -2.77 -16.64
C ASP A 508 17.97 -3.16 -18.13
N TRP A 509 16.78 -3.58 -18.55
CA TRP A 509 16.47 -3.89 -19.94
C TRP A 509 15.73 -2.73 -20.60
N GLU A 510 16.06 -2.48 -21.85
CA GLU A 510 15.40 -1.51 -22.72
C GLU A 510 14.94 -2.20 -24.00
N ALA A 511 13.69 -1.95 -24.41
CA ALA A 511 13.20 -2.42 -25.69
C ALA A 511 13.74 -1.52 -26.81
N VAL A 512 14.28 -2.10 -27.87
CA VAL A 512 14.87 -1.39 -29.00
C VAL A 512 14.22 -1.79 -30.32
N CYS A 513 14.25 -0.90 -31.31
CA CYS A 513 13.82 -1.15 -32.68
C CYS A 513 14.82 -0.59 -33.69
N PRO A 514 14.76 -1.02 -34.98
CA PRO A 514 15.63 -0.46 -36.01
C PRO A 514 15.45 1.06 -36.14
N GLN A 515 16.54 1.77 -36.37
CA GLN A 515 16.53 3.21 -36.56
C GLN A 515 15.59 3.61 -37.71
N GLY A 516 14.79 4.66 -37.49
CA GLY A 516 13.79 5.12 -38.46
C GLY A 516 12.44 4.41 -38.37
N ARG A 517 12.27 3.45 -37.43
CA ARG A 517 10.98 2.83 -37.12
C ARG A 517 10.49 3.27 -35.73
N ALA A 518 9.16 3.31 -35.56
CA ALA A 518 8.51 3.58 -34.27
C ALA A 518 8.43 2.34 -33.35
N GLY A 519 8.87 1.18 -33.84
CA GLY A 519 8.83 -0.11 -33.15
C GLY A 519 9.24 -1.25 -34.09
N MET A 520 9.20 -2.48 -33.58
CA MET A 520 9.36 -3.67 -34.43
C MET A 520 8.21 -3.77 -35.44
N ALA A 521 8.50 -4.31 -36.63
CA ALA A 521 7.42 -4.67 -37.54
C ALA A 521 6.54 -5.74 -36.87
N PRO A 522 5.21 -5.64 -36.97
CA PRO A 522 4.34 -6.68 -36.45
C PRO A 522 4.63 -8.00 -37.15
N CYS A 523 4.38 -9.10 -36.44
CA CYS A 523 4.62 -10.44 -36.94
C CYS A 523 3.30 -11.21 -37.00
N LEU A 524 3.08 -11.94 -38.09
CA LEU A 524 1.91 -12.79 -38.28
C LEU A 524 2.27 -14.26 -38.07
N ALA A 525 1.46 -14.93 -37.28
CA ALA A 525 1.44 -16.37 -37.17
C ALA A 525 1.15 -17.05 -38.53
N VAL A 526 1.40 -18.35 -38.59
CA VAL A 526 0.95 -19.18 -39.72
C VAL A 526 -0.55 -19.44 -39.58
N ILE A 527 -1.21 -19.84 -40.66
CA ILE A 527 -2.66 -20.13 -40.67
C ILE A 527 -2.84 -21.64 -40.82
N PRO A 528 -3.49 -22.33 -39.87
CA PRO A 528 -4.03 -21.82 -38.61
C PRO A 528 -2.91 -21.45 -37.62
N SER A 529 -3.19 -20.50 -36.72
CA SER A 529 -2.26 -20.05 -35.67
C SER A 529 -2.16 -21.10 -34.55
N ALA A 530 -1.57 -22.24 -34.87
CA ALA A 530 -1.30 -23.32 -33.92
C ALA A 530 0.20 -23.63 -33.88
N THR A 531 0.66 -24.10 -32.72
CA THR A 531 2.07 -24.34 -32.42
C THR A 531 2.78 -25.18 -33.47
N GLU A 532 2.18 -26.31 -33.89
CA GLU A 532 2.79 -27.24 -34.85
C GLU A 532 3.10 -26.62 -36.21
N PHE A 533 2.35 -25.59 -36.60
CA PHE A 533 2.57 -24.83 -37.83
C PHE A 533 3.42 -23.58 -37.57
N SER A 534 3.02 -22.75 -36.62
CA SER A 534 3.61 -21.42 -36.41
C SER A 534 4.99 -21.50 -35.79
N ARG A 535 5.20 -22.34 -34.77
CA ARG A 535 6.51 -22.48 -34.10
C ARG A 535 7.51 -23.20 -34.97
N THR A 536 7.08 -24.26 -35.65
CA THR A 536 7.91 -24.94 -36.64
C THR A 536 8.35 -23.96 -37.73
N SER A 537 7.41 -23.17 -38.26
CA SER A 537 7.76 -22.22 -39.32
C SER A 537 8.67 -21.09 -38.84
N LEU A 538 8.45 -20.58 -37.62
CA LEU A 538 9.34 -19.63 -36.95
C LEU A 538 10.77 -20.16 -36.82
N LEU A 539 10.93 -21.39 -36.33
CA LEU A 539 12.24 -21.94 -35.97
C LEU A 539 13.00 -22.56 -37.15
N THR A 540 12.31 -22.83 -38.27
CA THR A 540 12.91 -23.39 -39.49
C THR A 540 13.03 -22.38 -40.63
N GLY A 541 12.36 -21.22 -40.52
CA GLY A 541 12.35 -20.19 -41.57
C GLY A 541 11.51 -20.56 -42.80
N GLN A 542 10.71 -21.63 -42.74
CA GLN A 542 9.91 -22.15 -43.85
C GLN A 542 8.48 -22.46 -43.41
N LEU A 543 7.50 -22.23 -44.27
CA LEU A 543 6.09 -22.58 -43.98
C LEU A 543 5.91 -24.10 -43.98
N GLN A 544 5.87 -24.71 -42.79
CA GLN A 544 5.72 -26.15 -42.64
C GLN A 544 5.12 -26.55 -41.28
N GLN A 545 4.61 -27.78 -41.22
CA GLN A 545 4.21 -28.45 -39.99
C GLN A 545 5.37 -29.30 -39.45
N GLY A 546 5.52 -29.39 -38.14
CA GLY A 546 6.57 -30.20 -37.53
C GLY A 546 6.47 -30.33 -36.02
N ASN A 547 7.57 -30.79 -35.44
CA ASN A 547 7.72 -31.00 -33.99
C ASN A 547 9.09 -30.50 -33.52
N ALA A 548 9.40 -30.69 -32.24
CA ALA A 548 10.66 -30.24 -31.63
C ALA A 548 11.92 -30.74 -32.35
N ALA A 549 11.93 -31.95 -32.93
CA ALA A 549 13.09 -32.45 -33.68
C ALA A 549 13.27 -31.70 -35.00
N THR A 550 12.17 -31.44 -35.72
CA THR A 550 12.16 -30.62 -36.94
C THR A 550 12.62 -29.19 -36.63
N GLU A 551 12.14 -28.62 -35.53
CA GLU A 551 12.50 -27.28 -35.05
C GLU A 551 14.00 -27.18 -34.73
N GLN A 552 14.57 -28.17 -34.02
CA GLN A 552 15.99 -28.21 -33.68
C GLN A 552 16.89 -28.33 -34.92
N GLU A 553 16.56 -29.24 -35.83
CA GLU A 553 17.36 -29.43 -37.04
C GLU A 553 17.27 -28.22 -37.98
N GLY A 554 16.06 -27.69 -38.18
CA GLY A 554 15.85 -26.49 -38.99
C GLY A 554 16.59 -25.27 -38.42
N PHE A 555 16.54 -25.05 -37.10
CA PHE A 555 17.25 -23.93 -36.47
C PHE A 555 18.78 -24.07 -36.58
N ARG A 556 19.29 -25.29 -36.39
CA ARG A 556 20.73 -25.60 -36.49
C ARG A 556 21.27 -25.40 -37.90
N THR A 557 20.47 -25.73 -38.92
CA THR A 557 20.87 -25.70 -40.34
C THR A 557 20.42 -24.45 -41.09
N HIS A 558 19.69 -23.54 -40.42
CA HIS A 558 19.15 -22.33 -41.03
C HIS A 558 20.23 -21.47 -41.70
N ALA A 559 20.13 -21.28 -43.02
CA ALA A 559 21.18 -20.66 -43.83
C ALA A 559 21.59 -19.27 -43.31
N GLY A 560 20.64 -18.40 -42.98
CA GLY A 560 20.92 -17.06 -42.46
C GLY A 560 21.63 -17.06 -41.10
N LEU A 561 21.30 -18.00 -40.21
CA LEU A 561 21.92 -18.09 -38.88
C LEU A 561 23.31 -18.72 -38.94
N VAL A 562 23.48 -19.73 -39.79
CA VAL A 562 24.79 -20.35 -40.06
C VAL A 562 25.74 -19.35 -40.71
N ALA A 563 25.26 -18.58 -41.70
CA ALA A 563 26.04 -17.51 -42.32
C ALA A 563 26.44 -16.42 -41.31
N ALA A 564 25.52 -15.99 -40.45
CA ALA A 564 25.81 -15.02 -39.40
C ALA A 564 26.75 -15.57 -38.29
N SER A 565 26.89 -16.89 -38.19
CA SER A 565 27.75 -17.60 -37.22
C SER A 565 29.04 -18.16 -37.84
N GLN A 566 29.47 -17.66 -39.01
CA GLN A 566 30.70 -18.13 -39.66
C GLN A 566 31.92 -18.03 -38.75
N GLY A 567 32.73 -19.11 -38.72
CA GLY A 567 33.90 -19.22 -37.84
C GLY A 567 33.59 -19.45 -36.36
N CYS A 568 32.31 -19.61 -36.01
CA CYS A 568 31.81 -19.85 -34.66
C CYS A 568 31.07 -21.21 -34.57
N LYS A 569 30.56 -21.57 -33.40
CA LYS A 569 29.72 -22.75 -33.22
C LYS A 569 28.38 -22.57 -33.95
N LEU A 570 27.84 -23.66 -34.48
CA LEU A 570 26.52 -23.67 -35.12
C LEU A 570 25.42 -23.23 -34.14
N PRO A 571 24.34 -22.60 -34.62
CA PRO A 571 23.18 -22.26 -33.79
C PRO A 571 22.65 -23.47 -33.02
N VAL A 572 22.20 -23.25 -31.79
CA VAL A 572 21.65 -24.30 -30.91
C VAL A 572 20.29 -23.89 -30.38
N LEU A 573 19.36 -24.84 -30.29
CA LEU A 573 17.98 -24.64 -29.82
C LEU A 573 17.68 -25.60 -28.66
N PHE A 574 17.14 -25.08 -27.57
CA PHE A 574 16.72 -25.85 -26.39
C PHE A 574 15.21 -25.76 -26.18
N HIS A 575 14.56 -26.92 -25.97
CA HIS A 575 13.16 -27.04 -25.56
C HIS A 575 13.04 -27.47 -24.10
N LYS A 576 11.81 -27.46 -23.57
CA LYS A 576 11.43 -27.84 -22.19
C LYS A 576 12.20 -29.04 -21.62
N ALA A 577 12.33 -30.13 -22.38
CA ALA A 577 13.02 -31.34 -21.92
C ALA A 577 14.52 -31.12 -21.64
N GLY A 578 15.17 -30.24 -22.40
CA GLY A 578 16.59 -29.88 -22.23
C GLY A 578 16.83 -28.66 -21.33
N LEU A 579 15.76 -28.01 -20.85
CA LEU A 579 15.86 -26.79 -20.05
C LEU A 579 15.97 -27.05 -18.54
N GLN A 580 15.50 -28.18 -18.03
CA GLN A 580 15.45 -28.43 -16.57
C GLN A 580 16.76 -28.98 -16.03
N GLY A 581 17.26 -28.40 -14.93
CA GLY A 581 18.46 -28.85 -14.21
C GLY A 581 18.47 -28.44 -12.74
N LEU A 582 19.49 -28.86 -12.00
CA LEU A 582 19.73 -28.43 -10.62
C LEU A 582 19.94 -26.90 -10.61
N GLY A 583 19.07 -26.16 -9.92
CA GLY A 583 19.12 -24.69 -9.89
C GLY A 583 18.25 -23.97 -10.93
N GLY A 584 17.30 -24.67 -11.57
CA GLY A 584 16.22 -24.05 -12.35
C GLY A 584 16.41 -24.04 -13.87
N ILE A 585 17.65 -24.04 -14.36
CA ILE A 585 18.01 -24.25 -15.78
C ILE A 585 19.17 -25.25 -15.88
N ALA A 586 19.18 -26.10 -16.91
CA ALA A 586 20.24 -27.06 -17.19
C ALA A 586 21.61 -26.42 -17.48
N ASP A 587 22.68 -27.06 -16.99
CA ASP A 587 24.07 -26.58 -17.16
C ASP A 587 24.47 -26.45 -18.64
N ALA A 588 23.95 -27.32 -19.51
CA ALA A 588 24.20 -27.23 -20.96
C ALA A 588 23.69 -25.91 -21.57
N VAL A 589 22.54 -25.42 -21.09
CA VAL A 589 21.94 -24.15 -21.54
C VAL A 589 22.75 -22.98 -21.01
N ARG A 590 23.15 -23.04 -19.73
CA ARG A 590 24.03 -22.04 -19.12
C ARG A 590 25.36 -21.93 -19.87
N ALA A 591 26.03 -23.06 -20.11
CA ALA A 591 27.29 -23.11 -20.83
C ALA A 591 27.16 -22.57 -22.26
N ALA A 592 26.06 -22.88 -22.96
CA ALA A 592 25.81 -22.34 -24.30
C ALA A 592 25.63 -20.81 -24.29
N ILE A 593 24.97 -20.25 -23.28
CA ILE A 593 24.77 -18.79 -23.14
C ILE A 593 26.09 -18.08 -22.77
N GLU A 594 26.89 -18.66 -21.87
CA GLU A 594 28.17 -18.08 -21.44
C GLU A 594 29.28 -18.18 -22.51
N GLU A 595 29.19 -19.17 -23.41
CA GLU A 595 30.16 -19.40 -24.48
C GLU A 595 30.13 -18.32 -25.57
N ARG A 596 31.24 -17.60 -25.73
CA ARG A 596 31.38 -16.52 -26.73
C ARG A 596 31.39 -17.05 -28.17
N ALA A 597 31.92 -18.25 -28.40
CA ALA A 597 31.89 -18.88 -29.72
C ALA A 597 30.48 -19.33 -30.13
N GLN A 598 29.51 -19.37 -29.20
CA GLN A 598 28.12 -19.71 -29.48
C GLN A 598 27.34 -18.43 -29.77
N ARG A 599 27.35 -17.97 -31.03
CA ARG A 599 26.75 -16.67 -31.40
C ARG A 599 25.23 -16.63 -31.27
N VAL A 600 24.56 -17.76 -31.50
CA VAL A 600 23.09 -17.87 -31.45
C VAL A 600 22.70 -19.00 -30.50
N VAL A 601 21.88 -18.66 -29.51
CA VAL A 601 21.22 -19.63 -28.63
C VAL A 601 19.72 -19.37 -28.71
N GLY A 602 18.96 -20.41 -29.03
CA GLY A 602 17.49 -20.41 -29.00
C GLY A 602 16.98 -21.17 -27.80
N VAL A 603 15.93 -20.67 -27.16
CA VAL A 603 15.24 -21.30 -26.03
C VAL A 603 13.73 -21.18 -26.22
N VAL A 604 13.02 -22.30 -26.09
CA VAL A 604 11.55 -22.35 -26.17
C VAL A 604 10.95 -22.59 -24.78
N LEU A 605 10.12 -21.65 -24.33
CA LEU A 605 9.42 -21.67 -23.04
C LEU A 605 7.92 -21.89 -23.26
N ASN A 606 7.42 -23.09 -22.91
CA ASN A 606 6.00 -23.44 -23.01
C ASN A 606 5.22 -23.04 -21.75
N ALA A 607 5.30 -21.77 -21.34
CA ALA A 607 4.64 -21.33 -20.10
C ALA A 607 3.18 -20.93 -20.31
N VAL A 608 2.89 -20.24 -21.42
CA VAL A 608 1.55 -19.70 -21.70
C VAL A 608 0.63 -20.80 -22.21
N ASP A 609 1.04 -21.54 -23.25
CA ASP A 609 0.22 -22.61 -23.82
C ASP A 609 -0.13 -23.74 -22.82
N ASP A 610 0.86 -24.17 -22.01
CA ASP A 610 0.63 -25.13 -20.91
C ASP A 610 -0.43 -24.65 -19.90
N HIS A 611 -0.60 -23.32 -19.74
CA HIS A 611 -1.62 -22.74 -18.87
C HIS A 611 -3.00 -22.67 -19.54
N LEU A 612 -3.06 -22.53 -20.87
CA LEU A 612 -4.33 -22.58 -21.61
C LEU A 612 -4.99 -23.96 -21.49
N LEU A 613 -4.19 -25.03 -21.38
CA LEU A 613 -4.65 -26.40 -21.20
C LEU A 613 -5.18 -26.71 -19.79
N LYS A 614 -4.81 -25.91 -18.77
CA LYS A 614 -5.19 -26.15 -17.36
C LYS A 614 -6.55 -25.51 -17.06
N GLY A 615 -7.26 -26.02 -16.06
CA GLY A 615 -8.58 -25.49 -15.67
C GLY A 615 -8.54 -24.01 -15.20
N GLU A 616 -9.68 -23.32 -15.32
CA GLU A 616 -9.91 -21.87 -15.09
C GLU A 616 -9.63 -21.36 -13.66
N GLN A 617 -9.07 -22.17 -12.76
CA GLN A 617 -9.04 -21.89 -11.31
C GLN A 617 -7.99 -20.86 -10.88
N LEU A 618 -7.02 -20.51 -11.74
CA LEU A 618 -5.91 -19.61 -11.40
C LEU A 618 -5.86 -18.40 -12.35
N ASN A 619 -5.90 -17.19 -11.77
CA ASN A 619 -5.56 -15.97 -12.48
C ASN A 619 -4.05 -15.70 -12.39
N ILE A 620 -3.34 -15.76 -13.51
CA ILE A 620 -1.88 -15.61 -13.58
C ILE A 620 -1.53 -14.20 -14.06
N HIS A 621 -0.65 -13.53 -13.30
CA HIS A 621 0.06 -12.32 -13.73
C HIS A 621 1.36 -12.73 -14.44
N TRP A 622 1.63 -12.19 -15.62
CA TRP A 622 2.77 -12.57 -16.44
C TRP A 622 3.97 -11.65 -16.19
N GLU A 623 4.61 -11.86 -15.04
CA GLU A 623 5.88 -11.24 -14.68
C GLU A 623 7.04 -12.21 -14.96
N ARG A 624 8.29 -11.70 -15.00
CA ARG A 624 9.46 -12.54 -15.31
C ARG A 624 9.62 -13.74 -14.35
N GLY A 625 9.23 -13.57 -13.09
CA GLY A 625 9.34 -14.60 -12.04
C GLY A 625 8.30 -15.70 -12.16
N GLN A 626 7.18 -15.45 -12.86
CA GLN A 626 6.10 -16.42 -13.06
C GLN A 626 6.38 -17.34 -14.25
N ILE A 627 7.17 -16.88 -15.22
CA ILE A 627 7.64 -17.68 -16.34
C ILE A 627 8.92 -18.41 -15.90
N ARG A 628 8.76 -19.69 -15.56
CA ARG A 628 9.87 -20.53 -15.06
C ARG A 628 11.08 -20.45 -16.00
N GLY A 629 12.22 -20.00 -15.45
CA GLY A 629 13.50 -19.90 -16.15
C GLY A 629 13.74 -18.56 -16.85
N LEU A 630 12.71 -17.73 -17.11
CA LEU A 630 12.91 -16.48 -17.85
C LEU A 630 13.85 -15.51 -17.12
N GLU A 631 13.68 -15.33 -15.81
CA GLU A 631 14.57 -14.47 -15.01
C GLU A 631 16.04 -14.92 -15.05
N ILE A 632 16.29 -16.24 -15.01
CA ILE A 632 17.64 -16.80 -15.08
C ILE A 632 18.23 -16.59 -16.48
N LEU A 633 17.45 -16.84 -17.53
CA LEU A 633 17.88 -16.60 -18.92
C LEU A 633 18.26 -15.15 -19.17
N LEU A 634 17.42 -14.21 -18.71
CA LEU A 634 17.71 -12.78 -18.83
C LEU A 634 18.96 -12.40 -18.02
N SER A 635 19.10 -12.89 -16.80
CA SER A 635 20.30 -12.63 -15.99
C SER A 635 21.58 -13.13 -16.68
N LEU A 636 21.54 -14.33 -17.26
CA LEU A 636 22.66 -14.92 -18.01
C LEU A 636 22.97 -14.17 -19.30
N ALA A 637 21.93 -13.78 -20.05
CA ALA A 637 22.08 -13.00 -21.28
C ALA A 637 22.77 -11.67 -20.99
N ARG A 638 22.34 -10.98 -19.93
CA ARG A 638 22.94 -9.72 -19.50
C ARG A 638 24.41 -9.90 -19.09
N ALA A 639 24.70 -10.90 -18.26
CA ALA A 639 26.08 -11.18 -17.82
C ALA A 639 27.00 -11.52 -19.00
N SER A 640 26.47 -12.15 -20.04
CA SER A 640 27.21 -12.55 -21.24
C SER A 640 27.19 -11.51 -22.36
N GLY A 641 26.57 -10.34 -22.15
CA GLY A 641 26.49 -9.25 -23.14
C GLY A 641 25.66 -9.60 -24.37
N ARG A 642 24.66 -10.48 -24.24
CA ARG A 642 23.79 -10.89 -25.35
C ARG A 642 22.60 -9.94 -25.51
N THR A 643 22.27 -9.62 -26.75
CA THR A 643 20.97 -9.05 -27.09
C THR A 643 19.91 -10.14 -27.02
N VAL A 644 18.77 -9.87 -26.41
CA VAL A 644 17.69 -10.83 -26.27
C VAL A 644 16.60 -10.52 -27.29
N VAL A 645 16.21 -11.51 -28.10
CA VAL A 645 15.02 -11.44 -28.94
C VAL A 645 13.94 -12.26 -28.24
N LEU A 646 12.92 -11.59 -27.74
CA LEU A 646 11.76 -12.21 -27.14
C LEU A 646 10.62 -12.25 -28.16
N CYS A 647 10.16 -13.43 -28.55
CA CYS A 647 9.06 -13.55 -29.51
C CYS A 647 8.06 -14.64 -29.16
N SER A 648 6.93 -14.61 -29.86
CA SER A 648 5.94 -15.69 -29.89
C SER A 648 5.84 -16.30 -31.27
N ASP A 649 5.31 -17.51 -31.34
CA ASP A 649 4.86 -18.18 -32.55
C ASP A 649 3.41 -17.82 -32.92
N HIS A 650 2.53 -17.75 -31.93
CA HIS A 650 1.16 -17.24 -32.07
C HIS A 650 0.66 -16.62 -30.77
N GLY A 651 -0.51 -15.99 -30.81
CA GLY A 651 -1.22 -15.56 -29.61
C GLY A 651 -2.38 -16.50 -29.26
N HIS A 652 -3.31 -16.03 -28.42
CA HIS A 652 -4.44 -16.82 -27.96
C HIS A 652 -5.61 -15.92 -27.57
N ILE A 653 -6.80 -16.50 -27.56
CA ILE A 653 -7.94 -15.99 -26.79
C ILE A 653 -8.09 -16.79 -25.50
N LEU A 654 -8.71 -16.19 -24.49
CA LEU A 654 -9.07 -16.91 -23.27
C LEU A 654 -10.55 -17.30 -23.31
N GLU A 655 -10.89 -18.42 -22.69
CA GLU A 655 -12.27 -18.85 -22.52
C GLU A 655 -13.05 -17.79 -21.76
N ASN A 656 -14.09 -17.22 -22.36
CA ASN A 656 -14.97 -16.24 -21.72
C ASN A 656 -16.39 -16.31 -22.29
N GLN A 657 -17.13 -17.30 -21.82
CA GLN A 657 -18.49 -17.62 -22.29
C GLN A 657 -18.49 -17.86 -23.80
N THR A 658 -17.54 -18.68 -24.27
CA THR A 658 -17.49 -19.04 -25.69
C THR A 658 -18.59 -20.06 -26.02
N GLU A 659 -19.13 -19.95 -27.22
CA GLU A 659 -20.09 -20.87 -27.82
C GLU A 659 -19.34 -22.06 -28.43
N GLU A 660 -19.70 -23.28 -28.01
CA GLU A 660 -19.22 -24.51 -28.65
C GLU A 660 -20.02 -24.82 -29.91
N ARG A 661 -19.32 -25.00 -31.03
CA ARG A 661 -19.93 -25.47 -32.28
C ARG A 661 -19.26 -26.76 -32.71
N ALA A 662 -20.05 -27.79 -33.01
CA ALA A 662 -19.50 -29.04 -33.51
C ALA A 662 -18.99 -28.87 -34.95
N ALA A 663 -17.69 -29.08 -35.16
CA ALA A 663 -17.09 -29.09 -36.50
C ALA A 663 -15.81 -29.95 -36.52
N VAL A 664 -15.40 -30.39 -37.71
CA VAL A 664 -14.11 -31.05 -37.93
C VAL A 664 -13.05 -29.98 -38.17
N GLY A 665 -11.92 -30.04 -37.46
CA GLY A 665 -10.82 -29.09 -37.57
C GLY A 665 -10.04 -28.96 -36.27
N GLY A 666 -9.57 -27.74 -35.97
CA GLY A 666 -8.93 -27.41 -34.70
C GLY A 666 -9.87 -26.70 -33.73
N GLU A 667 -9.31 -26.11 -32.68
CA GLU A 667 -10.12 -25.52 -31.60
C GLU A 667 -10.83 -24.23 -32.01
N ARG A 668 -10.24 -23.50 -32.96
CA ARG A 668 -10.67 -22.19 -33.43
C ARG A 668 -10.76 -22.11 -34.95
N TRP A 669 -10.76 -23.25 -35.63
CA TRP A 669 -10.97 -23.32 -37.07
C TRP A 669 -11.61 -24.64 -37.43
N ARG A 670 -12.33 -24.66 -38.54
CA ARG A 670 -12.93 -25.87 -39.12
C ARG A 670 -12.50 -26.04 -40.57
N VAL A 671 -12.51 -27.28 -41.02
CA VAL A 671 -12.32 -27.61 -42.43
C VAL A 671 -13.34 -26.81 -43.25
N ALA A 672 -12.92 -26.32 -44.41
CA ALA A 672 -13.71 -25.43 -45.25
C ALA A 672 -14.82 -26.15 -46.02
N THR A 673 -15.70 -26.85 -45.30
CA THR A 673 -16.93 -27.47 -45.79
C THR A 673 -18.12 -26.55 -45.54
N GLY A 674 -18.94 -26.33 -46.57
CA GLY A 674 -20.08 -25.41 -46.52
C GLY A 674 -19.67 -23.92 -46.52
N ALA A 675 -20.64 -23.03 -46.30
CA ALA A 675 -20.42 -21.59 -46.26
C ALA A 675 -19.94 -21.14 -44.85
N PRO A 676 -19.13 -20.06 -44.76
CA PRO A 676 -18.85 -19.39 -43.48
C PRO A 676 -20.13 -18.83 -42.86
N LEU A 677 -20.22 -18.88 -41.53
CA LEU A 677 -21.25 -18.19 -40.76
C LEU A 677 -20.94 -16.68 -40.64
N ALA A 678 -21.88 -15.91 -40.07
CA ALA A 678 -21.77 -14.46 -39.99
C ALA A 678 -20.51 -13.98 -39.24
N ASP A 679 -20.05 -14.74 -38.25
CA ASP A 679 -18.87 -14.48 -37.43
C ASP A 679 -17.61 -15.24 -37.89
N GLU A 680 -17.67 -15.91 -39.03
CA GLU A 680 -16.57 -16.67 -39.63
C GLU A 680 -16.16 -16.10 -40.99
N LEU A 681 -14.93 -16.40 -41.42
CA LEU A 681 -14.48 -16.19 -42.80
C LEU A 681 -13.77 -17.43 -43.33
N GLU A 682 -13.93 -17.70 -44.62
CA GLU A 682 -13.07 -18.65 -45.34
C GLU A 682 -11.77 -17.93 -45.72
N ILE A 683 -10.64 -18.56 -45.43
CA ILE A 683 -9.31 -18.09 -45.82
C ILE A 683 -8.60 -19.16 -46.65
N ARG A 684 -7.89 -18.72 -47.69
CA ARG A 684 -7.13 -19.58 -48.62
C ARG A 684 -5.86 -18.89 -49.10
N GLY A 685 -4.80 -19.65 -49.29
CA GLY A 685 -3.54 -19.15 -49.84
C GLY A 685 -2.33 -19.92 -49.33
N ALA A 686 -1.13 -19.51 -49.77
CA ALA A 686 0.11 -20.25 -49.51
C ALA A 686 0.51 -20.34 -48.02
N ARG A 687 0.02 -19.42 -47.17
CA ARG A 687 0.23 -19.44 -45.72
C ARG A 687 -0.77 -20.33 -44.96
N VAL A 688 -1.76 -20.90 -45.64
CA VAL A 688 -2.75 -21.78 -45.04
C VAL A 688 -2.26 -23.22 -45.15
N LEU A 689 -1.78 -23.77 -44.03
CA LEU A 689 -1.21 -25.13 -43.95
C LEU A 689 -2.25 -26.22 -43.61
N ALA A 690 -3.51 -25.83 -43.42
CA ALA A 690 -4.61 -26.79 -43.39
C ALA A 690 -4.76 -27.52 -44.75
N GLU A 691 -5.35 -28.71 -44.72
CA GLU A 691 -5.54 -29.54 -45.90
C GLU A 691 -6.24 -28.77 -47.04
N GLY A 692 -5.69 -28.85 -48.25
CA GLY A 692 -6.20 -28.13 -49.42
C GLY A 692 -5.91 -26.63 -49.46
N GLY A 693 -5.10 -26.09 -48.53
CA GLY A 693 -4.70 -24.68 -48.52
C GLY A 693 -5.84 -23.72 -48.21
N ARG A 694 -6.87 -24.19 -47.50
CA ARG A 694 -8.07 -23.43 -47.14
C ARG A 694 -8.67 -23.89 -45.81
N LEU A 695 -9.23 -22.97 -45.02
CA LEU A 695 -9.99 -23.27 -43.81
C LEU A 695 -11.08 -22.21 -43.56
N ILE A 696 -12.01 -22.49 -42.65
CA ILE A 696 -12.97 -21.50 -42.13
C ILE A 696 -12.66 -21.26 -40.65
N ALA A 697 -12.58 -20.00 -40.23
CA ALA A 697 -12.25 -19.65 -38.86
C ALA A 697 -13.03 -18.42 -38.35
N PRO A 698 -13.30 -18.32 -37.04
CA PRO A 698 -14.00 -17.20 -36.44
C PRO A 698 -13.16 -15.91 -36.48
N THR A 699 -13.88 -14.80 -36.56
CA THR A 699 -13.36 -13.43 -36.59
C THR A 699 -13.49 -12.70 -35.25
N ASN A 700 -14.01 -13.39 -34.21
CA ASN A 700 -14.18 -12.87 -32.85
C ASN A 700 -13.73 -13.89 -31.78
N ASP A 701 -13.72 -13.46 -30.53
CA ASP A 701 -13.30 -14.25 -29.36
C ASP A 701 -14.43 -15.13 -28.75
N LYS A 702 -15.55 -15.34 -29.47
CA LYS A 702 -16.77 -15.96 -28.92
C LYS A 702 -17.10 -17.37 -29.37
N VAL A 703 -16.37 -17.94 -30.32
CA VAL A 703 -16.68 -19.26 -30.89
C VAL A 703 -15.56 -20.25 -30.60
N ARG A 704 -15.86 -21.52 -30.36
CA ARG A 704 -14.85 -22.60 -30.36
C ARG A 704 -15.45 -23.87 -30.95
N PHE A 705 -14.59 -24.70 -31.52
CA PHE A 705 -14.96 -26.03 -32.03
C PHE A 705 -14.38 -27.18 -31.19
N GLY A 706 -13.39 -26.89 -30.35
CA GLY A 706 -12.83 -27.83 -29.39
C GLY A 706 -13.55 -27.82 -28.04
N GLY A 707 -13.31 -28.85 -27.23
CA GLY A 707 -13.82 -28.93 -25.85
C GLY A 707 -13.29 -27.81 -24.94
N LYS A 708 -13.98 -27.56 -23.82
CA LYS A 708 -13.68 -26.42 -22.93
C LYS A 708 -12.26 -26.49 -22.34
N LYS A 709 -11.49 -25.41 -22.52
CA LYS A 709 -10.15 -25.15 -21.96
C LYS A 709 -10.11 -23.73 -21.37
N ASN A 710 -8.99 -23.30 -20.79
CA ASN A 710 -8.83 -21.94 -20.28
C ASN A 710 -8.53 -20.91 -21.39
N GLY A 711 -8.04 -21.38 -22.55
CA GLY A 711 -7.96 -20.57 -23.76
C GLY A 711 -7.71 -21.42 -25.00
N TYR A 712 -7.71 -20.76 -26.15
CA TYR A 712 -7.71 -21.38 -27.46
C TYR A 712 -6.92 -20.53 -28.46
N HIS A 713 -6.48 -21.17 -29.54
CA HIS A 713 -5.80 -20.53 -30.65
C HIS A 713 -6.19 -21.20 -31.98
N GLY A 714 -5.92 -20.53 -33.11
CA GLY A 714 -6.16 -21.02 -34.46
C GLY A 714 -7.15 -20.19 -35.29
N GLY A 715 -7.78 -19.18 -34.68
CA GLY A 715 -8.73 -18.27 -35.31
C GLY A 715 -8.09 -17.11 -36.07
N LEU A 716 -8.92 -16.22 -36.63
CA LEU A 716 -8.46 -15.07 -37.42
C LEU A 716 -8.44 -13.75 -36.63
N THR A 717 -8.55 -13.83 -35.31
CA THR A 717 -8.52 -12.64 -34.46
C THR A 717 -7.10 -12.09 -34.38
N PRO A 718 -6.92 -10.76 -34.20
CA PRO A 718 -5.59 -10.19 -34.01
C PRO A 718 -4.91 -10.74 -32.75
N GLN A 719 -5.66 -11.13 -31.72
CA GLN A 719 -5.13 -11.75 -30.49
C GLN A 719 -4.44 -13.08 -30.75
N GLU A 720 -4.88 -13.83 -31.77
CA GLU A 720 -4.31 -15.12 -32.15
C GLU A 720 -3.22 -14.96 -33.22
N MET A 721 -3.46 -14.08 -34.21
CA MET A 721 -2.62 -13.94 -35.40
C MET A 721 -1.41 -13.01 -35.24
N VAL A 722 -1.49 -11.98 -34.39
CA VAL A 722 -0.38 -11.02 -34.21
C VAL A 722 0.56 -11.56 -33.13
N ALA A 723 1.66 -12.17 -33.58
CA ALA A 723 2.71 -12.68 -32.71
C ALA A 723 3.66 -11.54 -32.29
N PRO A 724 3.85 -11.28 -30.98
CA PRO A 724 4.79 -10.26 -30.52
C PRO A 724 6.24 -10.63 -30.84
N VAL A 725 7.03 -9.64 -31.27
CA VAL A 725 8.50 -9.71 -31.40
C VAL A 725 9.08 -8.46 -30.74
N VAL A 726 9.96 -8.65 -29.77
CA VAL A 726 10.62 -7.58 -29.01
C VAL A 726 12.12 -7.86 -28.96
N VAL A 727 12.91 -6.82 -29.18
CA VAL A 727 14.36 -6.88 -28.99
C VAL A 727 14.69 -6.12 -27.71
N LEU A 728 15.32 -6.80 -26.75
CA LEU A 728 15.75 -6.24 -25.48
C LEU A 728 17.26 -6.11 -25.47
N HIS A 729 17.73 -4.91 -25.13
CA HIS A 729 19.14 -4.60 -24.98
C HIS A 729 19.43 -4.02 -23.58
N ARG A 730 20.70 -4.06 -23.16
CA ARG A 730 21.13 -3.51 -21.87
C ARG A 730 21.05 -1.99 -21.93
N ARG A 731 20.44 -1.35 -20.93
CA ARG A 731 20.17 0.11 -20.94
C ARG A 731 21.42 1.00 -21.06
N ASP A 732 22.59 0.51 -20.64
CA ASP A 732 23.88 1.20 -20.71
C ASP A 732 24.72 0.81 -21.94
N GLY A 733 24.19 -0.04 -22.82
CA GLY A 733 24.86 -0.48 -24.05
C GLY A 733 24.31 0.22 -25.29
N GLU A 734 25.18 0.46 -26.28
CA GLU A 734 24.77 0.92 -27.61
C GLU A 734 24.69 -0.27 -28.57
N LEU A 735 23.62 -0.31 -29.38
CA LEU A 735 23.44 -1.28 -30.45
C LEU A 735 23.32 -0.54 -31.79
N GLU A 736 24.39 -0.56 -32.58
CA GLU A 736 24.49 0.21 -33.83
C GLU A 736 23.31 -0.05 -34.79
N GLY A 737 22.63 1.02 -35.22
CA GLY A 737 21.46 0.96 -36.10
C GLY A 737 20.14 0.64 -35.39
N TRP A 738 20.15 0.51 -34.07
CA TRP A 738 18.98 0.29 -33.23
C TRP A 738 18.83 1.42 -32.23
N VAL A 739 17.59 1.80 -31.95
CA VAL A 739 17.25 2.88 -31.03
C VAL A 739 16.21 2.39 -30.03
N PRO A 740 16.17 2.95 -28.81
CA PRO A 740 15.10 2.67 -27.86
C PRO A 740 13.72 2.88 -28.48
N VAL A 741 12.80 1.95 -28.23
CA VAL A 741 11.40 2.11 -28.59
C VAL A 741 10.84 3.28 -27.77
N PRO A 742 10.17 4.27 -28.40
CA PRO A 742 9.55 5.36 -27.66
C PRO A 742 8.63 4.82 -26.54
N THR A 743 8.80 5.33 -25.32
CA THR A 743 7.99 5.00 -24.14
C THR A 743 6.65 5.75 -24.12
N ASP A 744 6.24 6.34 -25.23
CA ASP A 744 4.97 7.05 -25.35
C ASP A 744 3.80 6.06 -25.34
N MET A 745 3.23 5.90 -24.15
CA MET A 745 2.01 5.16 -23.94
C MET A 745 0.81 5.89 -24.58
N PRO A 746 -0.20 5.18 -25.09
CA PRO A 746 -1.41 5.80 -25.58
C PRO A 746 -2.02 6.72 -24.50
N ALA A 747 -2.59 7.86 -24.91
CA ALA A 747 -3.13 8.84 -23.98
C ALA A 747 -4.11 8.23 -22.96
N TRP A 748 -4.96 7.31 -23.41
CA TRP A 748 -5.92 6.63 -22.55
C TRP A 748 -5.30 5.68 -21.50
N TRP A 749 -4.02 5.29 -21.66
CA TRP A 749 -3.31 4.36 -20.77
C TRP A 749 -2.75 5.04 -19.50
N ASP A 750 -2.15 6.22 -19.65
CA ASP A 750 -1.43 6.87 -18.55
C ASP A 750 -1.92 8.28 -18.20
N ASP A 751 -2.86 8.88 -18.96
CA ASP A 751 -3.37 10.21 -18.62
C ASP A 751 -4.17 10.16 -17.31
N PRO A 752 -3.69 10.79 -16.21
CA PRO A 752 -4.48 10.91 -15.01
C PRO A 752 -5.64 11.85 -15.31
N LEU A 753 -6.80 11.25 -15.62
CA LEU A 753 -8.14 11.85 -15.65
C LEU A 753 -8.10 13.39 -15.72
N GLY A 754 -8.05 13.94 -16.94
CA GLY A 754 -8.22 15.38 -17.16
C GLY A 754 -6.95 16.17 -17.49
N GLY A 755 -6.41 15.95 -18.69
CA GLY A 755 -5.74 17.00 -19.44
C GLY A 755 -6.46 17.23 -20.77
N GLU A 756 -7.09 18.40 -20.97
CA GLU A 756 -7.58 18.78 -22.30
C GLU A 756 -6.43 18.73 -23.31
N GLN A 757 -6.47 17.77 -24.24
CA GLN A 757 -5.57 17.75 -25.38
C GLN A 757 -5.98 18.84 -26.37
N ARG A 758 -5.16 19.89 -26.51
CA ARG A 758 -5.13 20.67 -27.75
C ARG A 758 -4.53 19.78 -28.84
N GLY A 759 -5.35 19.42 -29.82
CA GLY A 759 -5.00 18.49 -30.89
C GLY A 759 -3.77 18.92 -31.68
N LEU A 760 -2.80 18.03 -31.80
CA LEU A 760 -1.76 18.10 -32.82
C LEU A 760 -2.38 17.62 -34.13
N ALA A 761 -2.69 18.57 -35.01
CA ALA A 761 -3.03 18.29 -36.39
C ALA A 761 -1.87 17.58 -37.10
N SER A 762 -2.22 16.62 -37.94
CA SER A 762 -1.33 15.80 -38.75
C SER A 762 -0.40 16.66 -39.63
N GLY A 763 0.89 16.31 -39.63
CA GLY A 763 1.88 16.93 -40.49
C GLY A 763 1.64 16.56 -41.94
N GLN A 764 1.15 17.51 -42.74
CA GLN A 764 1.32 17.49 -44.19
C GLN A 764 2.77 17.84 -44.53
N ALA A 765 3.42 16.96 -45.31
CA ALA A 765 4.76 17.15 -45.84
C ALA A 765 4.83 18.45 -46.68
N ARG A 766 5.84 19.30 -46.41
CA ARG A 766 6.18 20.45 -47.26
C ARG A 766 7.31 20.08 -48.21
N GLY A 767 7.04 20.20 -49.51
CA GLY A 767 8.06 20.29 -50.56
C GLY A 767 8.79 21.65 -50.54
N PRO A 768 9.86 21.81 -51.34
CA PRO A 768 10.82 22.90 -51.18
C PRO A 768 10.33 24.24 -51.77
N ALA A 769 10.85 25.31 -51.17
CA ALA A 769 10.41 26.69 -51.32
C ALA A 769 10.86 27.40 -52.61
N THR A 770 10.03 28.33 -53.08
CA THR A 770 10.43 29.48 -53.90
C THR A 770 9.91 30.77 -53.29
N ALA A 771 10.72 31.81 -53.43
CA ALA A 771 10.60 33.11 -52.78
C ALA A 771 9.64 34.06 -53.52
N GLN A 772 8.87 34.86 -52.77
CA GLN A 772 8.70 36.32 -52.93
C GLN A 772 7.68 36.82 -51.90
N GLY A 773 8.00 37.93 -51.23
CA GLY A 773 7.22 38.48 -50.14
C GLY A 773 5.94 39.20 -50.60
N ASP A 774 5.01 39.36 -49.67
CA ASP A 774 4.53 40.70 -49.36
C ASP A 774 3.85 40.78 -47.98
N LEU A 775 3.88 42.02 -47.47
CA LEU A 775 3.39 42.50 -46.20
C LEU A 775 1.94 42.07 -45.92
N PHE A 776 1.71 41.36 -44.81
CA PHE A 776 0.62 41.51 -43.82
C PHE A 776 0.75 40.36 -42.81
N MET A 777 1.68 40.49 -41.85
CA MET A 777 1.69 39.63 -40.67
C MET A 777 0.78 40.23 -39.60
N ALA A 778 -0.42 39.67 -39.46
CA ALA A 778 -1.07 39.65 -38.17
C ALA A 778 -0.21 38.78 -37.21
N PRO A 779 -0.04 39.17 -35.94
CA PRO A 779 0.82 38.43 -35.03
C PRO A 779 0.29 37.00 -34.86
N VAL A 780 1.16 36.02 -35.11
CA VAL A 780 1.01 34.66 -34.60
C VAL A 780 0.80 34.80 -33.09
N PRO A 781 -0.26 34.24 -32.49
CA PRO A 781 -0.35 34.20 -31.05
C PRO A 781 0.74 33.26 -30.57
N VAL A 782 1.87 33.84 -30.15
CA VAL A 782 2.80 33.16 -29.25
C VAL A 782 1.96 32.75 -28.06
N ALA A 783 1.85 31.45 -27.79
CA ALA A 783 1.24 30.97 -26.57
C ALA A 783 1.85 31.73 -25.40
N GLY A 784 1.05 32.53 -24.71
CA GLY A 784 1.51 33.25 -23.52
C GLY A 784 2.09 32.24 -22.54
N PRO A 785 3.20 32.56 -21.86
CA PRO A 785 3.76 31.68 -20.84
C PRO A 785 2.67 31.40 -19.79
N ALA A 786 2.55 30.15 -19.35
CA ALA A 786 1.78 29.82 -18.16
C ALA A 786 2.15 30.80 -17.04
N ALA A 787 1.15 31.36 -16.36
CA ALA A 787 1.38 32.40 -15.38
C ALA A 787 2.19 31.82 -14.21
N VAL A 788 3.49 32.14 -14.16
CA VAL A 788 4.38 31.69 -13.08
C VAL A 788 3.79 32.10 -11.72
N PRO A 789 3.58 31.17 -10.78
CA PRO A 789 3.04 31.47 -9.46
C PRO A 789 3.86 32.55 -8.75
N VAL A 790 3.18 33.44 -8.02
CA VAL A 790 3.81 34.59 -7.33
C VAL A 790 4.92 34.13 -6.38
N TRP A 791 4.67 33.03 -5.66
CA TRP A 791 5.61 32.44 -4.71
C TRP A 791 6.87 31.90 -5.36
N VAL A 792 6.80 31.39 -6.60
CA VAL A 792 7.99 30.96 -7.34
C VAL A 792 8.84 32.17 -7.70
N LYS A 793 8.24 33.30 -8.09
CA LYS A 793 8.97 34.54 -8.38
C LYS A 793 9.63 35.13 -7.13
N HIS A 794 8.97 35.04 -5.97
CA HIS A 794 9.52 35.54 -4.72
C HIS A 794 10.59 34.61 -4.14
N LEU A 795 10.42 33.29 -4.25
CA LEU A 795 11.43 32.29 -3.88
C LEU A 795 12.78 32.60 -4.53
N LEU A 796 12.80 32.80 -5.84
CA LEU A 796 14.04 33.09 -6.59
C LEU A 796 14.74 34.38 -6.13
N LYS A 797 14.05 35.28 -5.43
CA LYS A 797 14.60 36.55 -4.91
C LYS A 797 15.01 36.49 -3.43
N THR A 798 14.71 35.41 -2.72
CA THR A 798 15.07 35.28 -1.30
C THR A 798 16.59 35.20 -1.13
N GLU A 799 17.11 35.84 -0.08
CA GLU A 799 18.56 35.79 0.25
C GLU A 799 19.04 34.36 0.45
N MET A 800 18.22 33.51 1.08
CA MET A 800 18.54 32.10 1.31
C MET A 800 18.68 31.30 0.02
N TYR A 801 17.79 31.52 -0.97
CA TYR A 801 17.92 30.89 -2.29
C TYR A 801 19.19 31.34 -3.03
N GLN A 802 19.52 32.63 -2.96
CA GLN A 802 20.74 33.17 -3.57
C GLN A 802 22.02 32.63 -2.89
N GLN A 803 22.01 32.48 -1.57
CA GLN A 803 23.11 31.85 -0.82
C GLN A 803 23.29 30.37 -1.21
N GLN A 804 22.21 29.60 -1.32
CA GLN A 804 22.29 28.20 -1.77
C GLN A 804 22.82 28.08 -3.21
N LEU A 805 22.40 28.98 -4.10
CA LEU A 805 22.90 29.03 -5.47
C LEU A 805 24.41 29.33 -5.53
N GLN A 806 24.93 30.21 -4.65
CA GLN A 806 26.36 30.52 -4.55
C GLN A 806 27.19 29.33 -4.00
N LEU A 807 26.61 28.51 -3.12
CA LEU A 807 27.26 27.30 -2.60
C LEU A 807 27.38 26.19 -3.66
N MET A 808 26.54 26.20 -4.71
CA MET A 808 26.57 25.23 -5.81
C MET A 808 27.63 25.55 -6.88
N GLN A 809 28.92 25.60 -6.49
CA GLN A 809 30.07 25.96 -7.34
C GLN A 809 30.22 25.18 -8.67
N ARG A 810 29.48 24.08 -8.89
CA ARG A 810 29.46 23.29 -10.14
C ARG A 810 28.03 23.03 -10.61
N ASN A 811 27.74 23.44 -11.85
CA ASN A 811 26.50 23.19 -12.60
C ASN A 811 25.18 23.52 -11.86
N PRO A 812 24.95 24.79 -11.46
CA PRO A 812 23.65 25.20 -10.93
C PRO A 812 22.55 25.04 -12.00
N PRO A 813 21.33 24.64 -11.63
CA PRO A 813 20.22 24.60 -12.57
C PRO A 813 19.84 26.02 -13.01
N ALA A 814 19.55 26.21 -14.31
CA ALA A 814 19.13 27.50 -14.83
C ALA A 814 17.82 27.97 -14.17
N ALA A 815 17.71 29.26 -13.81
CA ALA A 815 16.56 29.81 -13.10
C ALA A 815 15.21 29.56 -13.83
N ASP A 816 15.21 29.64 -15.17
CA ASP A 816 14.04 29.32 -15.99
C ASP A 816 13.61 27.85 -15.86
N LEU A 817 14.57 26.93 -15.72
CA LEU A 817 14.30 25.51 -15.55
C LEU A 817 13.75 25.22 -14.15
N VAL A 818 14.29 25.87 -13.11
CA VAL A 818 13.74 25.80 -11.75
C VAL A 818 12.31 26.33 -11.72
N THR A 819 12.06 27.44 -12.40
CA THR A 819 10.71 28.04 -12.52
C THR A 819 9.73 27.08 -13.18
N ARG A 820 10.11 26.44 -14.30
CA ARG A 820 9.25 25.47 -14.99
C ARG A 820 8.97 24.24 -14.13
N VAL A 821 9.95 23.73 -13.40
CA VAL A 821 9.77 22.57 -12.50
C VAL A 821 8.82 22.88 -11.35
N LEU A 822 9.03 23.99 -10.65
CA LEU A 822 8.19 24.38 -9.52
C LEU A 822 6.77 24.72 -9.97
N THR A 823 6.61 25.37 -11.12
CA THR A 823 5.29 25.67 -11.69
C THR A 823 4.55 24.38 -12.06
N ALA A 824 5.20 23.44 -12.75
CA ALA A 824 4.58 22.17 -13.15
C ALA A 824 4.15 21.32 -11.95
N LEU A 825 4.97 21.27 -10.89
CA LEU A 825 4.64 20.56 -9.66
C LEU A 825 3.50 21.25 -8.88
N ASP A 826 3.48 22.59 -8.81
CA ASP A 826 2.43 23.36 -8.16
C ASP A 826 1.06 23.14 -8.83
N GLU A 827 1.02 23.14 -10.17
CA GLU A 827 -0.19 22.87 -10.96
C GLU A 827 -0.77 21.47 -10.73
N LYS A 828 0.05 20.51 -10.28
CA LYS A 828 -0.34 19.12 -10.04
C LYS A 828 -0.36 18.74 -8.56
N GLY A 829 -0.53 19.72 -7.67
CA GLY A 829 -0.70 19.49 -6.23
C GLY A 829 0.55 18.98 -5.52
N GLY A 830 1.73 19.26 -6.08
CA GLY A 830 3.03 18.95 -5.48
C GLY A 830 3.56 17.54 -5.77
N LYS A 831 2.90 16.70 -6.58
CA LYS A 831 3.39 15.34 -6.89
C LYS A 831 3.28 15.02 -8.37
N MET A 832 4.37 14.57 -8.98
CA MET A 832 4.40 14.11 -10.37
C MET A 832 5.41 12.98 -10.56
N THR A 833 5.16 12.02 -11.45
CA THR A 833 6.20 11.06 -11.84
C THR A 833 7.33 11.78 -12.57
N GLN A 834 8.55 11.24 -12.49
CA GLN A 834 9.72 11.83 -13.17
C GLN A 834 9.48 12.00 -14.68
N VAL A 835 8.78 11.04 -15.30
CA VAL A 835 8.40 11.06 -16.73
C VAL A 835 7.43 12.20 -17.02
N ALA A 836 6.36 12.34 -16.21
CA ALA A 836 5.37 13.39 -16.38
C ALA A 836 5.99 14.79 -16.20
N LEU A 837 6.90 14.94 -15.23
CA LEU A 837 7.61 16.20 -15.01
C LEU A 837 8.54 16.52 -16.17
N ALA A 838 9.30 15.54 -16.68
CA ALA A 838 10.19 15.70 -17.84
C ALA A 838 9.43 16.20 -19.08
N ARG A 839 8.26 15.62 -19.35
CA ARG A 839 7.34 16.05 -20.41
C ARG A 839 6.82 17.47 -20.17
N ALA A 840 6.32 17.76 -18.97
CA ALA A 840 5.74 19.07 -18.63
C ALA A 840 6.73 20.22 -18.81
N ILE A 841 8.02 20.00 -18.51
CA ILE A 841 9.07 21.02 -18.62
C ILE A 841 9.86 20.95 -19.94
N SER A 842 9.48 20.05 -20.87
CA SER A 842 10.18 19.78 -22.14
C SER A 842 11.68 19.50 -21.96
N PHE A 843 12.02 18.59 -21.05
CA PHE A 843 13.40 18.25 -20.70
C PHE A 843 13.67 16.75 -20.88
N ALA A 844 14.88 16.40 -21.30
CA ALA A 844 15.27 15.01 -21.55
C ALA A 844 15.21 14.16 -20.28
N GLU A 845 14.44 13.07 -20.31
CA GLU A 845 14.21 12.20 -19.15
C GLU A 845 15.51 11.60 -18.59
N THR A 846 16.45 11.22 -19.46
CA THR A 846 17.77 10.67 -19.10
C THR A 846 18.60 11.63 -18.24
N ARG A 847 18.33 12.93 -18.31
CA ARG A 847 19.02 13.99 -17.54
C ARG A 847 18.25 14.40 -16.29
N MET A 848 17.06 13.87 -16.05
CA MET A 848 16.22 14.27 -14.92
C MET A 848 16.82 13.86 -13.58
N GLY A 849 17.49 12.71 -13.49
CA GLY A 849 18.13 12.29 -12.24
C GLY A 849 19.15 13.31 -11.71
N GLY A 850 19.98 13.85 -12.59
CA GLY A 850 20.94 14.92 -12.24
C GLY A 850 20.26 16.25 -11.91
N LEU A 851 19.18 16.60 -12.62
CA LEU A 851 18.40 17.80 -12.33
C LEU A 851 17.71 17.73 -10.97
N VAL A 852 17.10 16.59 -10.63
CA VAL A 852 16.45 16.34 -9.33
C VAL A 852 17.47 16.44 -8.20
N ALA A 853 18.64 15.80 -8.33
CA ALA A 853 19.70 15.89 -7.33
C ALA A 853 20.22 17.34 -7.15
N ASN A 854 20.29 18.12 -8.23
CA ASN A 854 20.63 19.54 -8.16
C ASN A 854 19.54 20.35 -7.45
N LEU A 855 18.26 20.06 -7.69
CA LEU A 855 17.13 20.74 -7.05
C LEU A 855 16.98 20.37 -5.58
N GLN A 856 17.20 19.10 -5.21
CA GLN A 856 17.24 18.67 -3.81
C GLN A 856 18.31 19.44 -3.03
N ARG A 857 19.51 19.58 -3.60
CA ARG A 857 20.61 20.37 -2.97
C ARG A 857 20.32 21.87 -2.91
N LEU A 858 19.59 22.41 -3.89
CA LEU A 858 19.24 23.83 -3.93
C LEU A 858 18.09 24.19 -2.97
N LEU A 859 17.11 23.29 -2.82
CA LEU A 859 15.86 23.56 -2.14
C LEU A 859 15.78 22.98 -0.72
N ASN A 860 16.48 21.88 -0.40
CA ASN A 860 16.47 21.30 0.94
C ASN A 860 17.56 21.94 1.80
N VAL A 861 17.17 22.91 2.63
CA VAL A 861 18.09 23.68 3.49
C VAL A 861 17.95 23.18 4.93
N ASP A 862 19.06 23.13 5.67
CA ASP A 862 19.11 22.73 7.09
C ASP A 862 18.45 21.36 7.41
N GLY A 863 18.46 20.45 6.44
CA GLY A 863 17.95 19.08 6.60
C GLY A 863 16.44 18.92 6.39
N TYR A 864 15.72 19.99 6.04
CA TYR A 864 14.30 19.90 5.70
C TYR A 864 14.09 19.40 4.27
N MET A 865 13.44 18.24 4.13
CA MET A 865 13.15 17.60 2.83
C MET A 865 11.88 18.20 2.20
N VAL A 866 12.01 19.38 1.58
CA VAL A 866 10.92 20.10 0.90
C VAL A 866 10.71 19.64 -0.54
N PHE A 867 11.76 19.13 -1.17
CA PHE A 867 11.75 18.57 -2.51
C PHE A 867 12.40 17.19 -2.45
N ASP A 868 11.68 16.14 -2.84
CA ASP A 868 12.15 14.78 -2.69
C ASP A 868 11.78 13.89 -3.88
N ARG A 869 12.47 12.75 -3.99
CA ARG A 869 12.18 11.72 -4.98
C ARG A 869 11.96 10.40 -4.26
N ASP A 870 10.78 9.84 -4.43
CA ASP A 870 10.49 8.46 -4.06
C ASP A 870 11.09 7.53 -5.14
N HIS A 871 12.03 6.69 -4.71
CA HIS A 871 12.72 5.74 -5.58
C HIS A 871 11.86 4.52 -5.94
N GLU A 872 10.87 4.15 -5.12
CA GLU A 872 10.00 3.00 -5.38
C GLU A 872 8.91 3.35 -6.40
N SER A 873 8.31 4.54 -6.29
CA SER A 873 7.27 5.01 -7.21
C SER A 873 7.78 5.88 -8.36
N ASN A 874 9.08 6.22 -8.37
CA ASN A 874 9.70 7.18 -9.29
C ASN A 874 8.96 8.53 -9.37
N THR A 875 8.43 8.97 -8.23
CA THR A 875 7.63 10.19 -8.07
C THR A 875 8.47 11.29 -7.45
N ILE A 876 8.34 12.49 -7.97
CA ILE A 876 8.94 13.71 -7.42
C ILE A 876 7.86 14.44 -6.63
N GLU A 877 8.18 14.74 -5.38
CA GLU A 877 7.30 15.41 -4.43
C GLU A 877 7.86 16.78 -4.03
N LEU A 878 7.01 17.80 -4.08
CA LEU A 878 7.22 19.15 -3.61
C LEU A 878 6.25 19.43 -2.46
N LYS A 879 6.78 19.58 -1.24
CA LYS A 879 6.03 19.98 -0.06
C LYS A 879 5.97 21.50 0.01
N ARG A 880 5.09 22.11 -0.80
CA ARG A 880 4.97 23.56 -0.96
C ARG A 880 4.88 24.31 0.37
N GLU A 881 4.02 23.88 1.30
CA GLU A 881 3.87 24.58 2.58
C GLU A 881 5.15 24.63 3.42
N LEU A 882 5.92 23.53 3.40
CA LEU A 882 7.17 23.44 4.11
C LEU A 882 8.25 24.28 3.42
N LEU A 883 8.26 24.30 2.08
CA LEU A 883 9.13 25.18 1.29
C LEU A 883 8.86 26.64 1.61
N LEU A 884 7.60 27.09 1.61
CA LEU A 884 7.26 28.49 1.91
C LEU A 884 7.70 28.89 3.32
N ARG A 885 7.57 28.01 4.32
CA ARG A 885 8.09 28.26 5.68
C ARG A 885 9.60 28.37 5.70
N GLN A 886 10.29 27.41 5.07
CA GLN A 886 11.75 27.33 5.04
C GLN A 886 12.38 28.58 4.42
N PHE A 887 11.76 29.15 3.38
CA PHE A 887 12.24 30.35 2.68
C PHE A 887 11.60 31.67 3.17
N GLY A 888 10.82 31.65 4.25
CA GLY A 888 10.24 32.87 4.85
C GLY A 888 9.10 33.53 4.04
N LEU A 889 8.39 32.75 3.21
CA LEU A 889 7.32 33.20 2.30
C LEU A 889 5.91 32.86 2.82
N GLU A 890 5.71 32.88 4.14
CA GLU A 890 4.45 32.43 4.77
C GLU A 890 3.21 33.24 4.38
N GLN A 891 3.40 34.51 3.96
CA GLN A 891 2.33 35.40 3.50
C GLN A 891 1.76 35.00 2.12
N GLU A 892 2.35 34.02 1.44
CA GLU A 892 1.96 33.56 0.10
C GLU A 892 1.28 32.19 0.09
N ARG A 893 0.82 31.76 1.27
CA ARG A 893 -0.17 30.70 1.40
C ARG A 893 -1.46 31.18 0.73
N GLN A 894 -1.73 30.71 -0.47
CA GLN A 894 -3.07 30.82 -1.04
C GLN A 894 -4.03 29.96 -0.19
N PRO A 895 -5.28 30.39 0.02
CA PRO A 895 -6.31 29.53 0.58
C PRO A 895 -6.63 28.35 -0.33
#